data_AF-A0A5D8YL88-F1
#
_entry.id   AF-A0A5D8YL88-F1
#
_cell.length_a   1.000
_cell.length_b   1.000
_cell.length_c   1.000
_cell.angle_alpha   90.00
_cell.angle_beta   90.00
_cell.angle_gamma   90.00
#
_symmetry.space_group_name_H-M   'P 1'
#
loop_
_entity.id
_entity.type
_entity.pdbx_description
1 polymer ?
#
loop_
_entity_poly.entity_id
_entity_poly.type
_entity_poly.pdbx_seq_one_letter_code
_entity_poly.pdbx_strand_id
1 'polypeptide(L)'
;MLKRFLLLCACMLFLTRITPAQTPPGRVQWSVNDNWRFKPSGSEFAMLAKTSDNAWERINLPHTWNAKDPFDDDATYRRGISWYRKTLFVDESLKDKKVYLYFEGANQVSDVYVNGAFVGQHKGGYTAFSFDITGSLNFGADNLIAVQVNNAQDNFIPPLSVGFALYGGIYRDVWLIAVNKLHFNMADHASSGIFISTPKVSAQQATVNIRGSVKNDGTGSKTFEIIHQIYDAQQKLVTTVKQNLLANAGQTKEFNLTSGDISSPNLWSPENPYLYTVVSQVIEAGKVVDEIRNPLGFRWFSFSPDTGFSLNGKKCVLRGTNRHQDMEGKGSALSNEDHIRDMKLIKEMGCNFVRLAHYPQDPEVLRMADKLGLLVWEEVPVVNNMNVDAEFLNNSKNMLREMIRQHYNHPSVIVWGSMNEVLLWSKDSERIQVQTDTAYVNGVKKFAVQLDSTVRAEDPTRYSTMAMHMSDDYEKYGFANIAAVSGWNIYNGWYSGEVAEFSKLFNEKHRLYPHEVLLISEYGAESDKQINTENPQRLDFSGQYQRYYHESYLAQMKNMPYLAGTAIWNEFDFSQPNVGGTMSHMNHKGMATWDRKPKDVYYLYKANWNPEPMVYVATRDWLKRGGKPGAPSTIDVYANTGEVTLTVNGKSYGTHKPDGVNKLSWKVTLQEGDNVVLATGIKDGITYADRVVVHYSVFDDKIAPGFSSLAVNTGSNAQYIDDAGQIWIEDRPYKKGGYGYIGGTQAMLNIKTLITHTNDTPLFYSYQDDVKGYRFDVPDGRYELELCFIEPEKIDKNERVFNVSVNGSLFLRNIDLAAEYGQGVAVKKKVIAEAKNGQGVFVEFGKVKGNPVLSGIRLVRQ
;
A
#
# COMPACT_ATOMS: atom_id res chain seq x y z
N MET A 1 28.31 5.84 48.60
CA MET A 1 29.15 7.06 48.55
C MET A 1 28.67 7.89 47.36
N LEU A 2 27.68 8.77 47.46
CA LEU A 2 27.57 10.07 48.14
C LEU A 2 28.56 11.15 47.68
N LYS A 3 28.01 12.22 47.04
CA LYS A 3 28.55 13.60 46.81
C LYS A 3 29.68 13.73 45.77
N ARG A 4 29.77 14.71 44.85
CA ARG A 4 29.13 16.00 44.47
C ARG A 4 29.63 16.28 43.01
N PHE A 5 28.90 16.91 42.08
CA PHE A 5 28.82 18.37 41.92
C PHE A 5 27.82 18.72 40.81
N LEU A 6 26.89 19.64 41.11
CA LEU A 6 26.16 20.43 40.12
C LEU A 6 27.14 21.45 39.48
N LEU A 7 27.12 21.58 38.16
CA LEU A 7 27.50 22.83 37.50
C LEU A 7 26.48 23.15 36.40
N LEU A 8 26.04 24.40 36.41
CA LEU A 8 25.11 25.01 35.47
C LEU A 8 25.60 24.88 34.02
N CYS A 9 24.83 24.22 33.16
CA CYS A 9 24.85 24.52 31.72
C CYS A 9 23.82 25.61 31.45
N ALA A 10 24.29 26.86 31.40
CA ALA A 10 23.57 27.93 30.73
C ALA A 10 23.50 27.59 29.23
N CYS A 11 22.42 26.95 28.80
CA CYS A 11 22.07 26.86 27.39
C CYS A 11 21.72 28.28 26.91
N MET A 12 22.67 28.97 26.30
CA MET A 12 22.36 30.07 25.40
C MET A 12 21.45 29.51 24.31
N LEU A 13 20.17 29.87 24.39
CA LEU A 13 19.24 29.85 23.28
C LEU A 13 19.82 30.73 22.18
N PHE A 14 20.60 30.15 21.27
CA PHE A 14 20.73 30.70 19.93
C PHE A 14 19.36 30.53 19.26
N LEU A 15 18.51 31.53 19.45
CA LEU A 15 17.40 31.84 18.55
C LEU A 15 18.04 32.12 17.17
N THR A 16 18.31 31.06 16.41
CA THR A 16 18.42 31.19 14.96
C THR A 16 17.06 31.68 14.50
N ARG A 17 16.97 32.99 14.23
CA ARG A 17 15.87 33.52 13.44
C ARG A 17 15.89 32.75 12.13
N ILE A 18 15.01 31.76 12.01
CA ILE A 18 14.58 31.24 10.72
C ILE A 18 13.90 32.45 10.07
N THR A 19 14.65 33.21 9.29
CA THR A 19 14.04 34.12 8.34
C THR A 19 13.15 33.27 7.45
N PRO A 20 11.83 33.51 7.39
CA PRO A 20 10.99 32.84 6.41
C PRO A 20 11.64 33.04 5.05
N ALA A 21 11.79 31.96 4.28
CA ALA A 21 12.25 32.05 2.91
C ALA A 21 11.39 33.11 2.21
N GLN A 22 12.00 34.25 1.89
CA GLN A 22 11.31 35.30 1.14
C GLN A 22 10.78 34.64 -0.13
N THR A 23 9.46 34.73 -0.33
CA THR A 23 8.84 34.37 -1.61
C THR A 23 9.66 35.06 -2.71
N PRO A 24 10.17 34.32 -3.71
CA PRO A 24 11.02 34.92 -4.72
C PRO A 24 10.29 36.11 -5.35
N PRO A 25 10.98 37.24 -5.62
CA PRO A 25 10.33 38.36 -6.28
C PRO A 25 9.83 37.89 -7.66
N GLY A 26 8.52 37.70 -7.81
CA GLY A 26 7.88 37.34 -9.08
C GLY A 26 6.83 36.23 -9.05
N ARG A 27 7.13 35.08 -8.42
CA ARG A 27 6.21 33.93 -8.28
C ARG A 27 5.61 33.89 -6.88
N VAL A 28 4.29 33.75 -6.77
CA VAL A 28 3.58 33.59 -5.51
C VAL A 28 2.72 32.33 -5.60
N GLN A 29 2.72 31.52 -4.54
CA GLN A 29 1.96 30.28 -4.45
C GLN A 29 1.37 30.12 -3.05
N TRP A 30 0.11 29.70 -2.97
CA TRP A 30 -0.55 29.35 -1.71
C TRP A 30 -1.60 28.27 -1.95
N SER A 31 -1.86 27.48 -0.91
CA SER A 31 -2.86 26.42 -0.98
C SER A 31 -4.27 27.01 -0.93
N VAL A 32 -5.21 26.34 -1.59
CA VAL A 32 -6.63 26.71 -1.64
C VAL A 32 -7.49 25.56 -1.10
N ASN A 33 -6.99 24.82 -0.12
CA ASN A 33 -7.58 23.57 0.37
C ASN A 33 -8.73 23.76 1.36
N ASP A 34 -8.83 24.91 2.02
CA ASP A 34 -9.79 25.16 3.08
C ASP A 34 -11.21 25.45 2.54
N ASN A 35 -12.23 25.14 3.35
CA ASN A 35 -13.58 25.70 3.25
C ASN A 35 -14.24 25.57 1.86
N TRP A 36 -14.14 24.38 1.25
CA TRP A 36 -14.88 24.04 0.05
C TRP A 36 -16.32 23.64 0.40
N ARG A 37 -17.20 23.78 -0.58
CA ARG A 37 -18.55 23.24 -0.61
C ARG A 37 -18.57 21.99 -1.46
N PHE A 38 -19.09 20.89 -0.94
CA PHE A 38 -19.17 19.60 -1.61
C PHE A 38 -20.62 19.13 -1.78
N LYS A 39 -20.91 18.56 -2.94
CA LYS A 39 -22.19 17.89 -3.22
C LYS A 39 -21.97 16.55 -3.91
N PRO A 40 -22.56 15.46 -3.37
CA PRO A 40 -22.42 14.10 -3.90
C PRO A 40 -23.35 13.79 -5.10
N SER A 41 -23.89 14.79 -5.80
CA SER A 41 -24.72 14.58 -7.00
C SER A 41 -25.03 15.88 -7.74
N GLY A 42 -25.45 15.76 -9.01
CA GLY A 42 -26.10 16.82 -9.79
C GLY A 42 -25.39 17.13 -11.11
N SER A 43 -26.12 17.68 -12.10
CA SER A 43 -25.57 17.87 -13.44
C SER A 43 -25.76 19.22 -14.13
N GLU A 44 -26.54 20.22 -13.66
CA GLU A 44 -26.83 21.35 -14.59
C GLU A 44 -26.61 22.80 -14.17
N PHE A 45 -26.32 23.14 -12.91
CA PHE A 45 -26.10 24.57 -12.57
C PHE A 45 -24.97 24.84 -11.56
N ALA A 46 -24.22 23.81 -11.15
CA ALA A 46 -23.21 23.94 -10.09
C ALA A 46 -22.11 24.97 -10.41
N MET A 47 -21.73 25.08 -11.69
CA MET A 47 -20.75 26.06 -12.18
C MET A 47 -21.26 27.51 -12.17
N LEU A 48 -22.57 27.73 -12.13
CA LEU A 48 -23.15 29.08 -12.22
C LEU A 48 -23.09 29.79 -10.86
N ALA A 49 -22.63 31.05 -10.89
CA ALA A 49 -22.54 31.91 -9.70
C ALA A 49 -23.89 32.08 -8.97
N LYS A 50 -25.01 32.09 -9.71
CA LYS A 50 -26.37 32.22 -9.15
C LYS A 50 -26.86 31.00 -8.37
N THR A 51 -26.20 29.86 -8.51
CA THR A 51 -26.60 28.63 -7.82
C THR A 51 -26.15 28.70 -6.37
N SER A 52 -27.10 28.56 -5.44
CA SER A 52 -26.79 28.51 -4.01
C SER A 52 -26.13 27.18 -3.64
N ASP A 53 -25.04 27.27 -2.86
CA ASP A 53 -24.31 26.15 -2.26
C ASP A 53 -24.40 26.15 -0.72
N ASN A 54 -25.33 26.93 -0.14
CA ASN A 54 -25.46 27.05 1.32
C ASN A 54 -25.78 25.73 2.02
N ALA A 55 -26.51 24.84 1.34
CA ALA A 55 -26.86 23.50 1.83
C ALA A 55 -25.81 22.43 1.50
N TRP A 56 -24.72 22.79 0.81
CA TRP A 56 -23.65 21.87 0.47
C TRP A 56 -22.76 21.64 1.69
N GLU A 57 -22.23 20.43 1.79
CA GLU A 57 -21.33 20.05 2.88
C GLU A 57 -20.09 20.93 2.85
N ARG A 58 -19.66 21.41 4.02
CA ARG A 58 -18.40 22.15 4.11
C ARG A 58 -17.29 21.14 4.39
N ILE A 59 -16.28 21.12 3.53
CA ILE A 59 -15.13 20.21 3.63
C ILE A 59 -13.82 20.99 3.49
N ASN A 60 -12.72 20.37 3.90
CA ASN A 60 -11.37 20.77 3.52
C ASN A 60 -10.79 19.70 2.61
N LEU A 61 -9.91 20.10 1.70
CA LEU A 61 -9.07 19.20 0.94
C LEU A 61 -7.83 18.81 1.78
N PRO A 62 -7.26 17.62 1.55
CA PRO A 62 -7.70 16.57 0.62
C PRO A 62 -9.05 15.94 1.05
N HIS A 63 -9.88 15.56 0.08
CA HIS A 63 -11.20 14.97 0.33
C HIS A 63 -11.55 13.86 -0.66
N THR A 64 -12.01 12.73 -0.13
CA THR A 64 -12.66 11.66 -0.90
C THR A 64 -14.05 11.39 -0.36
N TRP A 65 -15.01 11.13 -1.26
CA TRP A 65 -16.34 10.66 -0.85
C TRP A 65 -16.40 9.14 -0.62
N ASN A 66 -15.28 8.43 -0.83
CA ASN A 66 -15.19 6.98 -0.69
C ASN A 66 -14.35 6.56 0.53
N ALA A 67 -14.25 7.37 1.58
CA ALA A 67 -13.42 7.03 2.75
C ALA A 67 -13.95 5.82 3.55
N LYS A 68 -15.21 5.40 3.33
CA LYS A 68 -15.90 4.35 4.10
C LYS A 68 -16.62 3.32 3.23
N ASP A 69 -17.35 3.79 2.22
CA ASP A 69 -18.21 2.93 1.38
C ASP A 69 -17.52 1.79 0.62
N PRO A 70 -16.17 1.70 0.44
CA PRO A 70 -15.55 0.51 -0.12
C PRO A 70 -15.57 -0.72 0.81
N PHE A 71 -16.03 -0.56 2.06
CA PHE A 71 -16.08 -1.60 3.09
C PHE A 71 -17.52 -1.93 3.54
N ASP A 72 -18.54 -1.36 2.91
CA ASP A 72 -19.95 -1.60 3.26
C ASP A 72 -20.48 -2.87 2.55
N ASP A 73 -21.18 -3.74 3.29
CA ASP A 73 -21.69 -5.04 2.80
C ASP A 73 -22.69 -4.93 1.64
N ASP A 74 -23.55 -3.90 1.66
CA ASP A 74 -24.71 -3.77 0.76
C ASP A 74 -24.47 -2.80 -0.42
N ALA A 75 -23.30 -2.16 -0.50
CA ALA A 75 -23.02 -1.12 -1.48
C ALA A 75 -21.92 -1.52 -2.46
N THR A 76 -22.19 -1.45 -3.75
CA THR A 76 -21.12 -1.08 -4.67
C THR A 76 -20.71 0.34 -4.30
N TYR A 77 -19.50 0.52 -3.78
CA TYR A 77 -19.04 1.83 -3.34
C TYR A 77 -19.26 2.88 -4.43
N ARG A 78 -19.69 4.07 -4.04
CA ARG A 78 -20.28 5.06 -4.95
C ARG A 78 -19.25 5.52 -5.98
N ARG A 79 -19.57 5.25 -7.25
CA ARG A 79 -18.82 5.76 -8.40
C ARG A 79 -19.69 6.66 -9.27
N GLY A 80 -19.21 7.86 -9.57
CA GLY A 80 -19.97 8.85 -10.34
C GLY A 80 -19.48 10.28 -10.16
N ILE A 81 -20.36 11.20 -10.52
CA ILE A 81 -20.10 12.64 -10.49
C ILE A 81 -20.34 13.21 -9.09
N SER A 82 -19.42 14.05 -8.63
CA SER A 82 -19.61 14.99 -7.52
C SER A 82 -19.13 16.38 -7.91
N TRP A 83 -19.54 17.39 -7.13
CA TRP A 83 -19.12 18.78 -7.35
C TRP A 83 -18.44 19.36 -6.11
N TYR A 84 -17.42 20.18 -6.36
CA TYR A 84 -16.74 21.01 -5.40
C TYR A 84 -16.88 22.48 -5.80
N ARG A 85 -17.12 23.37 -4.85
CA ARG A 85 -17.17 24.82 -5.04
C ARG A 85 -16.36 25.56 -3.99
N LYS A 86 -15.64 26.61 -4.41
CA LYS A 86 -14.93 27.53 -3.52
C LYS A 86 -15.07 28.95 -4.02
N THR A 87 -15.44 29.85 -3.13
CA THR A 87 -15.28 31.29 -3.38
C THR A 87 -13.87 31.70 -2.95
N LEU A 88 -13.15 32.36 -3.85
CA LEU A 88 -11.76 32.75 -3.67
C LEU A 88 -11.60 34.23 -4.03
N PHE A 89 -11.19 35.04 -3.05
CA PHE A 89 -10.75 36.40 -3.32
C PHE A 89 -9.40 36.38 -4.03
N VAL A 90 -9.29 37.09 -5.16
CA VAL A 90 -8.02 37.28 -5.87
C VAL A 90 -7.68 38.76 -5.88
N ASP A 91 -6.57 39.11 -5.25
CA ASP A 91 -6.16 40.50 -5.05
C ASP A 91 -5.83 41.22 -6.36
N GLU A 92 -6.17 42.51 -6.43
CA GLU A 92 -5.92 43.40 -7.59
C GLU A 92 -4.44 43.47 -7.97
N SER A 93 -3.51 43.28 -7.01
CA SER A 93 -2.06 43.26 -7.26
C SER A 93 -1.59 42.14 -8.18
N LEU A 94 -2.44 41.12 -8.43
CA LEU A 94 -2.13 39.99 -9.31
C LEU A 94 -2.60 40.20 -10.75
N LYS A 95 -3.28 41.30 -11.08
CA LYS A 95 -3.86 41.52 -12.42
C LYS A 95 -2.85 41.54 -13.57
N ASP A 96 -1.61 41.91 -13.28
CA ASP A 96 -0.51 41.96 -14.25
C ASP A 96 0.30 40.65 -14.33
N LYS A 97 -0.16 39.61 -13.62
CA LYS A 97 0.42 38.27 -13.59
C LYS A 97 -0.41 37.26 -14.38
N LYS A 98 0.17 36.10 -14.62
CA LYS A 98 -0.54 34.89 -15.03
C LYS A 98 -0.90 34.10 -13.78
N VAL A 99 -2.15 33.67 -13.66
CA VAL A 99 -2.67 32.94 -12.50
C VAL A 99 -3.12 31.55 -12.94
N TYR A 100 -2.58 30.53 -12.30
CA TYR A 100 -2.86 29.12 -12.56
C TYR A 100 -3.53 28.49 -11.35
N LEU A 101 -4.49 27.60 -11.62
CA LEU A 101 -5.01 26.66 -10.63
C LEU A 101 -4.34 25.31 -10.87
N TYR A 102 -3.64 24.79 -9.86
CA TYR A 102 -2.84 23.57 -9.91
C TYR A 102 -3.43 22.53 -8.96
N PHE A 103 -3.71 21.33 -9.46
CA PHE A 103 -4.22 20.21 -8.68
C PHE A 103 -3.18 19.11 -8.67
N GLU A 104 -2.82 18.61 -7.48
CA GLU A 104 -1.87 17.49 -7.35
C GLU A 104 -2.50 16.12 -7.65
N GLY A 105 -3.83 16.01 -7.56
CA GLY A 105 -4.57 14.79 -7.87
C GLY A 105 -6.07 14.90 -7.63
N ALA A 106 -6.86 14.49 -8.63
CA ALA A 106 -8.31 14.37 -8.53
C ALA A 106 -8.80 13.19 -9.38
N ASN A 107 -9.60 12.29 -8.78
CA ASN A 107 -9.89 10.98 -9.38
C ASN A 107 -11.31 10.90 -9.98
N GLN A 108 -11.53 10.57 -11.26
CA GLN A 108 -10.55 10.30 -12.33
C GLN A 108 -10.64 11.24 -13.54
N VAL A 109 -11.77 11.92 -13.72
CA VAL A 109 -11.94 13.00 -14.70
C VAL A 109 -12.37 14.27 -13.95
N SER A 110 -11.71 15.38 -14.25
CA SER A 110 -11.96 16.67 -13.60
C SER A 110 -12.24 17.77 -14.62
N ASP A 111 -13.43 18.36 -14.56
CA ASP A 111 -13.81 19.56 -15.32
C ASP A 111 -13.77 20.78 -14.40
N VAL A 112 -12.98 21.79 -14.78
CA VAL A 112 -12.77 22.99 -13.96
C VAL A 112 -13.48 24.18 -14.59
N TYR A 113 -14.15 24.97 -13.75
CA TYR A 113 -14.85 26.19 -14.12
C TYR A 113 -14.45 27.34 -13.19
N VAL A 114 -14.35 28.54 -13.76
CA VAL A 114 -14.12 29.79 -13.02
C VAL A 114 -15.17 30.81 -13.43
N ASN A 115 -15.94 31.31 -12.47
CA ASN A 115 -17.06 32.23 -12.70
C ASN A 115 -18.07 31.72 -13.76
N GLY A 116 -18.24 30.39 -13.82
CA GLY A 116 -19.12 29.72 -14.79
C GLY A 116 -18.49 29.44 -16.16
N ALA A 117 -17.32 29.99 -16.46
CA ALA A 117 -16.57 29.67 -17.69
C ALA A 117 -15.77 28.37 -17.51
N PHE A 118 -15.85 27.48 -18.49
CA PHE A 118 -15.02 26.26 -18.52
C PHE A 118 -13.56 26.61 -18.83
N VAL A 119 -12.63 26.15 -17.99
CA VAL A 119 -11.19 26.44 -18.16
C VAL A 119 -10.37 25.23 -18.62
N GLY A 120 -10.83 24.02 -18.37
CA GLY A 120 -10.14 22.81 -18.83
C GLY A 120 -10.66 21.51 -18.23
N GLN A 121 -10.25 20.40 -18.85
CA GLN A 121 -10.50 19.03 -18.40
C GLN A 121 -9.19 18.29 -18.23
N HIS A 122 -9.09 17.46 -17.20
CA HIS A 122 -8.02 16.47 -17.04
C HIS A 122 -8.60 15.04 -16.94
N LYS A 123 -7.92 14.08 -17.58
CA LYS A 123 -8.23 12.65 -17.56
C LYS A 123 -7.03 11.89 -16.99
N GLY A 124 -7.22 11.25 -15.84
CA GLY A 124 -6.19 10.51 -15.11
C GLY A 124 -6.27 10.78 -13.62
N GLY A 125 -6.37 9.74 -12.81
CA GLY A 125 -6.68 9.90 -11.38
C GLY A 125 -5.52 10.31 -10.49
N TYR A 126 -4.27 10.24 -10.96
CA TYR A 126 -3.08 10.15 -10.09
C TYR A 126 -1.95 11.13 -10.42
N THR A 127 -2.07 11.85 -11.52
CA THR A 127 -1.10 12.85 -11.96
C THR A 127 -1.65 14.25 -11.74
N ALA A 128 -0.75 15.21 -11.53
CA ALA A 128 -1.12 16.60 -11.37
C ALA A 128 -1.59 17.22 -12.70
N PHE A 129 -2.36 18.30 -12.62
CA PHE A 129 -2.73 19.12 -13.78
C PHE A 129 -2.87 20.58 -13.39
N SER A 130 -2.75 21.48 -14.37
CA SER A 130 -2.90 22.91 -14.12
C SER A 130 -3.53 23.64 -15.30
N PHE A 131 -4.32 24.67 -14.98
CA PHE A 131 -4.98 25.51 -15.99
C PHE A 131 -4.68 26.98 -15.73
N ASP A 132 -4.36 27.72 -16.80
CA ASP A 132 -4.32 29.17 -16.77
C ASP A 132 -5.74 29.73 -16.64
N ILE A 133 -6.03 30.36 -15.50
CA ILE A 133 -7.34 30.93 -15.21
C ILE A 133 -7.34 32.47 -15.31
N THR A 134 -6.23 33.08 -15.71
CA THR A 134 -6.05 34.55 -15.72
C THR A 134 -7.20 35.28 -16.40
N GLY A 135 -7.62 34.78 -17.57
CA GLY A 135 -8.68 35.40 -18.37
C GLY A 135 -10.11 35.22 -17.83
N SER A 136 -10.29 34.36 -16.82
CA SER A 136 -11.61 34.08 -16.21
C SER A 136 -11.78 34.73 -14.84
N LEU A 137 -10.76 35.40 -14.32
CA LEU A 137 -10.76 36.02 -12.99
C LEU A 137 -11.27 37.47 -13.02
N ASN A 138 -12.02 37.82 -11.98
CA ASN A 138 -12.29 39.19 -11.55
C ASN A 138 -11.28 39.56 -10.46
N PHE A 139 -10.30 40.37 -10.79
CA PHE A 139 -9.30 40.85 -9.83
C PHE A 139 -9.91 41.88 -8.86
N GLY A 140 -9.38 41.91 -7.63
CA GLY A 140 -9.92 42.74 -6.54
C GLY A 140 -11.29 42.29 -6.03
N ALA A 141 -11.72 41.07 -6.37
CA ALA A 141 -13.04 40.55 -6.06
C ALA A 141 -13.03 39.05 -5.76
N ASP A 142 -14.17 38.56 -5.26
CA ASP A 142 -14.47 37.15 -5.08
C ASP A 142 -14.74 36.46 -6.42
N ASN A 143 -14.15 35.27 -6.58
CA ASN A 143 -14.28 34.42 -7.76
C ASN A 143 -14.85 33.06 -7.36
N LEU A 144 -15.80 32.54 -8.13
CA LEU A 144 -16.32 31.18 -7.92
C LEU A 144 -15.47 30.19 -8.71
N ILE A 145 -14.81 29.27 -8.01
CA ILE A 145 -14.20 28.07 -8.57
C ILE A 145 -15.21 26.93 -8.40
N ALA A 146 -15.51 26.22 -9.49
CA ALA A 146 -16.33 25.01 -9.46
C ALA A 146 -15.60 23.87 -10.17
N VAL A 147 -15.58 22.69 -9.56
CA VAL A 147 -14.92 21.50 -10.11
C VAL A 147 -15.91 20.35 -10.11
N GLN A 148 -16.18 19.78 -11.28
CA GLN A 148 -16.87 18.50 -11.40
C GLN A 148 -15.81 17.39 -11.39
N VAL A 149 -15.96 16.41 -10.50
CA VAL A 149 -15.07 15.25 -10.44
C VAL A 149 -15.90 13.99 -10.65
N ASN A 150 -15.42 13.11 -11.53
CA ASN A 150 -16.10 11.86 -11.87
C ASN A 150 -15.15 10.66 -11.74
N ASN A 151 -15.48 9.70 -10.87
CA ASN A 151 -14.76 8.42 -10.74
C ASN A 151 -15.55 7.22 -11.31
N ALA A 152 -16.63 7.44 -12.07
CA ALA A 152 -17.33 6.38 -12.80
C ALA A 152 -16.37 5.60 -13.71
N GLN A 153 -16.66 4.33 -13.96
CA GLN A 153 -15.87 3.51 -14.88
C GLN A 153 -15.83 4.14 -16.27
N ASP A 154 -14.63 4.31 -16.82
CA ASP A 154 -14.39 4.76 -18.19
C ASP A 154 -13.48 3.72 -18.86
N ASN A 155 -13.93 3.15 -19.98
CA ASN A 155 -13.19 2.10 -20.70
C ASN A 155 -11.97 2.62 -21.47
N PHE A 156 -11.75 3.93 -21.48
CA PHE A 156 -10.62 4.60 -22.13
C PHE A 156 -9.61 5.20 -21.15
N ILE A 157 -9.80 5.03 -19.83
CA ILE A 157 -8.89 5.54 -18.81
C ILE A 157 -8.45 4.38 -17.89
N PRO A 158 -7.14 4.06 -17.79
CA PRO A 158 -6.65 3.09 -16.81
C PRO A 158 -6.82 3.58 -15.37
N PRO A 159 -7.07 2.68 -14.39
CA PRO A 159 -7.21 1.22 -14.54
C PRO A 159 -8.64 0.77 -14.92
N LEU A 160 -8.77 -0.33 -15.68
CA LEU A 160 -10.06 -0.95 -16.00
C LEU A 160 -10.48 -2.03 -15.00
N SER A 161 -9.52 -2.82 -14.55
CA SER A 161 -9.70 -3.85 -13.54
C SER A 161 -9.03 -3.39 -12.25
N VAL A 162 -9.77 -3.47 -11.15
CA VAL A 162 -9.39 -2.85 -9.88
C VAL A 162 -9.09 -3.90 -8.83
N GLY A 163 -7.81 -4.01 -8.49
CA GLY A 163 -7.33 -4.74 -7.30
C GLY A 163 -7.30 -3.86 -6.03
N PHE A 164 -7.88 -2.67 -6.09
CA PHE A 164 -7.91 -1.66 -5.02
C PHE A 164 -9.10 -0.71 -5.20
N ALA A 165 -9.50 0.04 -4.17
CA ALA A 165 -10.59 1.02 -4.29
C ALA A 165 -10.21 2.24 -5.16
N LEU A 166 -11.10 2.63 -6.09
CA LEU A 166 -10.96 3.87 -6.88
C LEU A 166 -11.62 5.04 -6.15
N TYR A 167 -10.94 5.52 -5.11
CA TYR A 167 -11.37 6.65 -4.30
C TYR A 167 -11.59 7.90 -5.15
N GLY A 168 -12.85 8.35 -5.28
CA GLY A 168 -13.21 9.57 -6.01
C GLY A 168 -13.03 10.82 -5.16
N GLY A 169 -12.68 11.94 -5.80
CA GLY A 169 -12.55 13.25 -5.15
C GLY A 169 -11.29 14.02 -5.51
N ILE A 170 -11.17 15.23 -4.97
CA ILE A 170 -9.94 16.02 -4.99
C ILE A 170 -9.14 15.63 -3.74
N TYR A 171 -8.32 14.59 -3.88
CA TYR A 171 -7.74 13.87 -2.74
C TYR A 171 -6.27 14.24 -2.47
N ARG A 172 -5.71 15.22 -3.19
CA ARG A 172 -4.43 15.88 -2.90
C ARG A 172 -4.59 17.40 -2.91
N ASP A 173 -3.50 18.12 -2.66
CA ASP A 173 -3.49 19.57 -2.55
C ASP A 173 -3.88 20.29 -3.85
N VAL A 174 -4.48 21.46 -3.67
CA VAL A 174 -4.76 22.42 -4.73
C VAL A 174 -4.07 23.74 -4.40
N TRP A 175 -3.41 24.32 -5.40
CA TRP A 175 -2.62 25.53 -5.29
C TRP A 175 -3.09 26.60 -6.26
N LEU A 176 -3.10 27.86 -5.81
CA LEU A 176 -3.11 29.01 -6.72
C LEU A 176 -1.68 29.49 -6.92
N ILE A 177 -1.25 29.61 -8.18
CA ILE A 177 0.11 29.99 -8.55
C ILE A 177 0.05 31.22 -9.44
N ALA A 178 0.60 32.34 -8.98
CA ALA A 178 0.70 33.58 -9.74
C ALA A 178 2.15 33.84 -10.17
N VAL A 179 2.40 34.00 -11.46
CA VAL A 179 3.73 34.22 -12.06
C VAL A 179 3.73 35.48 -12.91
N ASN A 180 4.89 36.12 -13.10
CA ASN A 180 4.99 37.24 -14.04
C ASN A 180 4.72 36.77 -15.48
N LYS A 181 4.44 37.71 -16.41
CA LYS A 181 4.19 37.37 -17.83
C LYS A 181 5.40 36.74 -18.54
N LEU A 182 6.62 36.94 -18.01
CA LEU A 182 7.80 36.20 -18.41
C LEU A 182 8.13 35.22 -17.28
N HIS A 183 7.96 33.93 -17.52
CA HIS A 183 8.05 32.89 -16.48
C HIS A 183 8.44 31.53 -17.05
N PHE A 184 8.88 30.60 -16.20
CA PHE A 184 9.06 29.20 -16.59
C PHE A 184 7.73 28.58 -17.04
N ASN A 185 7.77 27.73 -18.07
CA ASN A 185 6.58 27.22 -18.72
C ASN A 185 5.70 26.37 -17.78
N MET A 186 4.55 26.93 -17.38
CA MET A 186 3.57 26.26 -16.52
C MET A 186 2.69 25.25 -17.27
N ALA A 187 2.64 25.30 -18.60
CA ALA A 187 1.78 24.46 -19.43
C ALA A 187 2.40 23.08 -19.76
N ASP A 188 3.62 22.81 -19.29
CA ASP A 188 4.31 21.55 -19.54
C ASP A 188 3.86 20.46 -18.55
N HIS A 189 2.68 19.89 -18.80
CA HIS A 189 2.11 18.76 -18.03
C HIS A 189 2.11 18.96 -16.51
N ALA A 190 1.88 20.20 -16.04
CA ALA A 190 1.95 20.56 -14.61
C ALA A 190 3.26 20.15 -13.91
N SER A 191 4.35 20.05 -14.68
CA SER A 191 5.70 19.85 -14.15
C SER A 191 6.28 21.16 -13.63
N SER A 192 7.50 21.10 -13.10
CA SER A 192 8.26 22.30 -12.76
C SER A 192 8.72 23.11 -14.00
N GLY A 193 8.59 22.57 -15.21
CA GLY A 193 9.14 23.17 -16.44
C GLY A 193 10.67 23.17 -16.52
N ILE A 194 11.35 22.59 -15.53
CA ILE A 194 12.80 22.42 -15.44
C ILE A 194 13.10 20.94 -15.32
N PHE A 195 14.04 20.44 -16.13
CA PHE A 195 14.47 19.05 -16.13
C PHE A 195 15.99 18.99 -15.95
N ILE A 196 16.42 18.32 -14.87
CA ILE A 196 17.82 18.24 -14.47
C ILE A 196 18.31 16.81 -14.65
N SER A 197 19.38 16.65 -15.41
CA SER A 197 20.06 15.38 -15.60
C SER A 197 21.55 15.49 -15.29
N THR A 198 22.20 14.36 -15.02
CA THR A 198 23.63 14.28 -14.69
C THR A 198 24.33 13.34 -15.68
N PRO A 199 24.63 13.78 -16.91
CA PRO A 199 25.09 12.90 -17.99
C PRO A 199 26.47 12.28 -17.74
N LYS A 200 27.28 12.86 -16.84
CA LYS A 200 28.53 12.28 -16.35
C LYS A 200 28.54 12.36 -14.83
N VAL A 201 28.69 11.23 -14.16
CA VAL A 201 28.86 11.17 -12.70
C VAL A 201 29.88 10.09 -12.37
N SER A 202 30.87 10.44 -11.57
CA SER A 202 31.77 9.52 -10.87
C SER A 202 32.10 10.08 -9.49
N ALA A 203 32.91 9.36 -8.71
CA ALA A 203 33.44 9.88 -7.45
C ALA A 203 34.39 11.09 -7.65
N GLN A 204 34.96 11.27 -8.85
CA GLN A 204 35.94 12.32 -9.13
C GLN A 204 35.30 13.56 -9.74
N GLN A 205 34.25 13.41 -10.54
CA GLN A 205 33.64 14.52 -11.25
C GLN A 205 32.17 14.25 -11.60
N ALA A 206 31.38 15.31 -11.70
CA ALA A 206 30.07 15.26 -12.31
C ALA A 206 29.78 16.49 -13.16
N THR A 207 28.88 16.34 -14.12
CA THR A 207 28.28 17.46 -14.86
C THR A 207 26.77 17.47 -14.67
N VAL A 208 26.19 18.65 -14.70
CA VAL A 208 24.74 18.86 -14.59
C VAL A 208 24.25 19.48 -15.88
N ASN A 209 23.26 18.86 -16.50
CA ASN A 209 22.54 19.38 -17.64
C ASN A 209 21.15 19.85 -17.18
N ILE A 210 20.81 21.10 -17.52
CA ILE A 210 19.57 21.74 -17.11
C ILE A 210 18.87 22.22 -18.38
N ARG A 211 17.70 21.64 -18.64
CA ARG A 211 16.86 21.98 -19.78
C ARG A 211 15.48 22.41 -19.32
N GLY A 212 14.80 23.21 -20.11
CA GLY A 212 13.46 23.70 -19.81
C GLY A 212 13.07 24.81 -20.77
N SER A 213 11.98 25.49 -20.43
CA SER A 213 11.47 26.58 -21.26
C SER A 213 10.93 27.75 -20.47
N VAL A 214 11.02 28.93 -21.08
CA VAL A 214 10.44 30.18 -20.60
C VAL A 214 9.34 30.62 -21.54
N LYS A 215 8.19 30.96 -20.99
CA LYS A 215 7.06 31.56 -21.70
C LYS A 215 7.10 33.08 -21.56
N ASN A 216 6.92 33.79 -22.67
CA ASN A 216 6.63 35.22 -22.69
C ASN A 216 5.15 35.45 -23.07
N ASP A 217 4.28 35.55 -22.07
CA ASP A 217 2.87 35.97 -22.22
C ASP A 217 2.70 37.51 -22.20
N GLY A 218 3.80 38.25 -22.26
CA GLY A 218 3.81 39.70 -22.34
C GLY A 218 3.56 40.24 -23.74
N THR A 219 3.45 41.56 -23.83
CA THR A 219 3.43 42.29 -25.10
C THR A 219 4.86 42.61 -25.53
N GLY A 220 5.18 42.35 -26.80
CA GLY A 220 6.50 42.61 -27.38
C GLY A 220 7.57 41.56 -27.01
N SER A 221 8.72 41.67 -27.68
CA SER A 221 9.86 40.80 -27.44
C SER A 221 10.57 41.18 -26.14
N LYS A 222 10.97 40.18 -25.36
CA LYS A 222 11.69 40.33 -24.10
C LYS A 222 13.07 39.70 -24.21
N THR A 223 14.09 40.46 -23.82
CA THR A 223 15.44 39.95 -23.59
C THR A 223 15.60 39.67 -22.10
N PHE A 224 16.12 38.51 -21.76
CA PHE A 224 16.28 38.06 -20.39
C PHE A 224 17.49 37.14 -20.25
N GLU A 225 17.99 37.02 -19.02
CA GLU A 225 19.03 36.05 -18.66
C GLU A 225 18.38 34.88 -17.91
N ILE A 226 18.74 33.66 -18.27
CA ILE A 226 18.47 32.49 -17.44
C ILE A 226 19.72 32.21 -16.63
N ILE A 227 19.56 32.07 -15.31
CA ILE A 227 20.64 31.71 -14.39
C ILE A 227 20.24 30.44 -13.65
N HIS A 228 21.15 29.47 -13.63
CA HIS A 228 21.09 28.29 -12.78
C HIS A 228 22.24 28.31 -11.79
N GLN A 229 21.92 28.28 -10.50
CA GLN A 229 22.88 28.22 -9.42
C GLN A 229 22.73 26.89 -8.69
N ILE A 230 23.85 26.17 -8.52
CA ILE A 230 23.86 24.91 -7.79
C ILE A 230 24.47 25.15 -6.42
N TYR A 231 23.74 24.82 -5.37
CA TYR A 231 24.15 24.93 -3.98
C TYR A 231 24.32 23.56 -3.35
N ASP A 232 25.30 23.41 -2.48
CA ASP A 232 25.45 22.22 -1.65
C ASP A 232 24.46 22.20 -0.47
N ALA A 233 24.49 21.14 0.34
CA ALA A 233 23.58 20.97 1.47
C ALA A 233 23.76 22.05 2.55
N GLN A 234 24.91 22.74 2.60
CA GLN A 234 25.20 23.85 3.50
C GLN A 234 24.87 25.22 2.87
N GLN A 235 24.19 25.24 1.73
CA GLN A 235 23.85 26.45 0.96
C GLN A 235 25.07 27.22 0.45
N LYS A 236 26.22 26.55 0.26
CA LYS A 236 27.38 27.13 -0.43
C LYS A 236 27.23 26.96 -1.94
N LEU A 237 27.44 28.03 -2.68
CA LEU A 237 27.42 28.03 -4.14
C LEU A 237 28.55 27.14 -4.70
N VAL A 238 28.18 26.16 -5.51
CA VAL A 238 29.08 25.21 -6.19
C VAL A 238 29.43 25.71 -7.58
N THR A 239 28.42 26.07 -8.37
CA THR A 239 28.61 26.57 -9.74
C THR A 239 27.43 27.42 -10.19
N THR A 240 27.64 28.20 -11.25
CA THR A 240 26.62 29.01 -11.90
C THR A 240 26.72 28.83 -13.41
N VAL A 241 25.59 28.61 -14.07
CA VAL A 241 25.48 28.52 -15.52
C VAL A 241 24.42 29.51 -15.97
N LYS A 242 24.69 30.26 -17.05
CA LYS A 242 23.79 31.32 -17.49
C LYS A 242 23.79 31.51 -19.00
N GLN A 243 22.67 32.00 -19.52
CA GLN A 243 22.50 32.30 -20.94
C GLN A 243 21.55 33.48 -21.12
N ASN A 244 21.94 34.41 -22.01
CA ASN A 244 21.04 35.46 -22.48
C ASN A 244 20.16 34.93 -23.61
N LEU A 245 18.87 35.19 -23.53
CA LEU A 245 17.85 34.73 -24.47
C LEU A 245 16.92 35.88 -24.87
N LEU A 246 16.24 35.66 -25.98
CA LEU A 246 15.16 36.51 -26.45
C LEU A 246 13.94 35.63 -26.73
N ALA A 247 12.78 36.06 -26.23
CA ALA A 247 11.49 35.48 -26.55
C ALA A 247 10.56 36.58 -27.10
N ASN A 248 10.01 36.35 -28.28
CA ASN A 248 8.97 37.19 -28.85
C ASN A 248 7.67 37.06 -28.02
N ALA A 249 6.74 38.01 -28.20
CA ALA A 249 5.43 37.94 -27.57
C ALA A 249 4.73 36.61 -27.90
N GLY A 250 4.17 35.95 -26.89
CA GLY A 250 3.53 34.64 -27.00
C GLY A 250 4.50 33.46 -27.21
N GLN A 251 5.80 33.68 -27.35
CA GLN A 251 6.76 32.61 -27.62
C GLN A 251 7.07 31.81 -26.35
N THR A 252 7.15 30.48 -26.51
CA THR A 252 7.86 29.59 -25.57
C THR A 252 9.28 29.41 -26.08
N LYS A 253 10.27 29.79 -25.27
CA LYS A 253 11.70 29.73 -25.60
C LYS A 253 12.37 28.61 -24.80
N GLU A 254 12.79 27.57 -25.51
CA GLU A 254 13.58 26.46 -24.97
C GLU A 254 15.02 26.89 -24.65
N PHE A 255 15.58 26.28 -23.61
CA PHE A 255 17.00 26.37 -23.26
C PHE A 255 17.55 25.00 -22.84
N ASN A 256 18.84 24.82 -23.02
CA ASN A 256 19.57 23.63 -22.61
C ASN A 256 21.01 24.01 -22.29
N LEU A 257 21.37 24.01 -21.01
CA LEU A 257 22.68 24.43 -20.52
C LEU A 257 23.35 23.30 -19.75
N THR A 258 24.67 23.19 -19.89
CA THR A 258 25.48 22.22 -19.14
C THR A 258 26.48 22.97 -18.27
N SER A 259 26.61 22.54 -17.01
CA SER A 259 27.62 23.08 -16.09
C SER A 259 29.04 22.73 -16.53
N GLY A 260 30.02 23.48 -15.99
CA GLY A 260 31.39 22.96 -15.93
C GLY A 260 31.49 21.71 -15.05
N ASP A 261 32.66 21.08 -15.05
CA ASP A 261 32.92 19.91 -14.21
C ASP A 261 32.88 20.29 -12.72
N ILE A 262 32.10 19.54 -11.95
CA ILE A 262 32.02 19.64 -10.49
C ILE A 262 32.94 18.57 -9.92
N SER A 263 34.07 18.98 -9.34
CA SER A 263 35.06 18.06 -8.79
C SER A 263 34.60 17.44 -7.47
N SER A 264 34.83 16.14 -7.32
CA SER A 264 34.56 15.34 -6.11
C SER A 264 33.16 15.59 -5.52
N PRO A 265 32.08 15.36 -6.29
CA PRO A 265 30.72 15.59 -5.82
C PRO A 265 30.38 14.64 -4.66
N ASN A 266 29.60 15.13 -3.69
CA ASN A 266 28.99 14.24 -2.71
C ASN A 266 27.94 13.39 -3.42
N LEU A 267 28.11 12.07 -3.38
CA LEU A 267 27.20 11.13 -4.05
C LEU A 267 25.96 10.87 -3.19
N TRP A 268 24.82 10.79 -3.84
CA TRP A 268 23.56 10.36 -3.25
C TRP A 268 23.48 8.83 -3.22
N SER A 269 23.10 8.27 -2.08
CA SER A 269 22.74 6.86 -1.91
C SER A 269 21.72 6.68 -0.77
N PRO A 270 21.11 5.50 -0.61
CA PRO A 270 20.25 5.20 0.53
C PRO A 270 20.88 5.44 1.91
N GLU A 271 22.19 5.26 2.04
CA GLU A 271 22.96 5.46 3.27
C GLU A 271 23.47 6.89 3.43
N ASN A 272 23.71 7.59 2.31
CA ASN A 272 24.12 8.99 2.29
C ASN A 272 23.23 9.77 1.30
N PRO A 273 22.00 10.15 1.69
CA PRO A 273 21.06 10.86 0.82
C PRO A 273 21.42 12.34 0.66
N TYR A 274 22.64 12.63 0.21
CA TYR A 274 23.14 13.98 0.05
C TYR A 274 22.42 14.70 -1.09
N LEU A 275 21.82 15.85 -0.80
CA LEU A 275 21.08 16.65 -1.77
C LEU A 275 21.74 18.03 -1.95
N TYR A 276 22.00 18.35 -3.21
CA TYR A 276 22.24 19.70 -3.70
C TYR A 276 20.89 20.36 -4.03
N THR A 277 20.90 21.68 -4.18
CA THR A 277 19.75 22.45 -4.67
C THR A 277 20.12 23.19 -5.94
N VAL A 278 19.31 23.05 -6.99
CA VAL A 278 19.42 23.87 -8.21
C VAL A 278 18.37 24.97 -8.13
N VAL A 279 18.83 26.22 -8.09
CA VAL A 279 18.00 27.43 -8.14
C VAL A 279 18.04 27.96 -9.58
N SER A 280 16.91 27.89 -10.26
CA SER A 280 16.74 28.39 -11.63
C SER A 280 15.99 29.71 -11.59
N GLN A 281 16.54 30.76 -12.18
CA GLN A 281 15.98 32.11 -12.20
C GLN A 281 15.84 32.64 -13.62
N VAL A 282 14.73 33.34 -13.88
CA VAL A 282 14.55 34.23 -15.03
C VAL A 282 14.83 35.65 -14.58
N ILE A 283 15.76 36.34 -15.25
CA ILE A 283 16.15 37.71 -14.92
C ILE A 283 15.83 38.65 -16.07
N GLU A 284 14.95 39.62 -15.82
CA GLU A 284 14.62 40.70 -16.76
C GLU A 284 15.12 42.04 -16.19
N ALA A 285 15.89 42.79 -16.98
CA ALA A 285 16.43 44.10 -16.58
C ALA A 285 17.12 44.11 -15.19
N GLY A 286 17.88 43.05 -14.89
CA GLY A 286 18.62 42.89 -13.63
C GLY A 286 17.77 42.49 -12.42
N LYS A 287 16.48 42.15 -12.60
CA LYS A 287 15.59 41.68 -11.54
C LYS A 287 15.17 40.24 -11.80
N VAL A 288 15.16 39.41 -10.76
CA VAL A 288 14.52 38.09 -10.82
C VAL A 288 13.02 38.30 -11.03
N VAL A 289 12.45 37.66 -12.05
CA VAL A 289 11.01 37.71 -12.38
C VAL A 289 10.32 36.36 -12.22
N ASP A 290 11.07 35.27 -12.17
CA ASP A 290 10.59 33.96 -11.78
C ASP A 290 11.74 33.11 -11.19
N GLU A 291 11.42 32.22 -10.26
CA GLU A 291 12.38 31.32 -9.62
C GLU A 291 11.74 29.96 -9.31
N ILE A 292 12.47 28.88 -9.60
CA ILE A 292 12.10 27.51 -9.24
C ILE A 292 13.31 26.82 -8.61
N ARG A 293 13.06 25.99 -7.58
CA ARG A 293 14.08 25.22 -6.88
C ARG A 293 13.81 23.74 -7.05
N ASN A 294 14.83 22.99 -7.43
CA ASN A 294 14.75 21.54 -7.60
C ASN A 294 15.88 20.84 -6.82
N PRO A 295 15.62 19.65 -6.26
CA PRO A 295 16.67 18.83 -5.68
C PRO A 295 17.61 18.30 -6.76
N LEU A 296 18.85 17.99 -6.36
CA LEU A 296 19.84 17.34 -7.20
C LEU A 296 20.63 16.33 -6.35
N GLY A 297 20.67 15.08 -6.77
CA GLY A 297 21.53 14.05 -6.19
C GLY A 297 22.45 13.47 -7.25
N PHE A 298 23.77 13.49 -7.01
CA PHE A 298 24.73 12.88 -7.92
C PHE A 298 24.81 11.37 -7.67
N ARG A 299 24.40 10.58 -8.67
CA ARG A 299 24.47 9.13 -8.62
C ARG A 299 24.49 8.55 -10.03
N TRP A 300 25.01 7.35 -10.16
CA TRP A 300 24.85 6.51 -11.35
C TRP A 300 24.50 5.09 -10.92
N PHE A 301 23.78 4.38 -11.78
CA PHE A 301 23.35 3.03 -11.50
C PHE A 301 23.24 2.22 -12.78
N SER A 302 23.27 0.90 -12.62
CA SER A 302 23.06 -0.03 -13.73
C SER A 302 22.36 -1.29 -13.25
N PHE A 303 21.65 -1.92 -14.19
CA PHE A 303 21.11 -3.25 -14.03
C PHE A 303 21.89 -4.23 -14.92
N SER A 304 22.17 -5.41 -14.39
CA SER A 304 22.88 -6.50 -15.04
C SER A 304 22.13 -7.80 -14.80
N PRO A 305 21.94 -8.64 -15.83
CA PRO A 305 21.28 -9.93 -15.65
C PRO A 305 22.11 -10.88 -14.77
N ASP A 306 23.43 -10.75 -14.74
CA ASP A 306 24.32 -11.64 -13.97
C ASP A 306 24.51 -11.19 -12.51
N THR A 307 24.51 -9.87 -12.29
CA THR A 307 24.95 -9.28 -11.00
C THR A 307 23.87 -8.47 -10.29
N GLY A 308 22.70 -8.28 -10.90
CA GLY A 308 21.58 -7.53 -10.36
C GLY A 308 21.78 -6.01 -10.50
N PHE A 309 21.53 -5.28 -9.42
CA PHE A 309 21.61 -3.81 -9.39
C PHE A 309 22.94 -3.31 -8.81
N SER A 310 23.47 -2.24 -9.38
CA SER A 310 24.61 -1.50 -8.84
C SER A 310 24.31 -0.01 -8.73
N LEU A 311 24.81 0.61 -7.66
CA LEU A 311 24.70 2.04 -7.39
C LEU A 311 26.08 2.58 -7.07
N ASN A 312 26.47 3.68 -7.70
CA ASN A 312 27.76 4.35 -7.50
C ASN A 312 28.95 3.38 -7.65
N GLY A 313 28.86 2.45 -8.61
CA GLY A 313 29.89 1.46 -8.93
C GLY A 313 29.98 0.27 -7.96
N LYS A 314 29.05 0.15 -7.01
CA LYS A 314 29.01 -0.94 -6.03
C LYS A 314 27.72 -1.73 -6.19
N LYS A 315 27.80 -3.06 -6.05
CA LYS A 315 26.61 -3.92 -5.99
C LYS A 315 25.71 -3.49 -4.83
N CYS A 316 24.42 -3.35 -5.10
CA CYS A 316 23.41 -2.97 -4.14
C CYS A 316 22.17 -3.83 -4.40
N VAL A 317 21.75 -4.66 -3.45
CA VAL A 317 20.48 -5.39 -3.58
C VAL A 317 19.35 -4.43 -3.22
N LEU A 318 18.35 -4.30 -4.10
CA LEU A 318 17.14 -3.53 -3.80
C LEU A 318 16.30 -4.29 -2.77
N ARG A 319 16.20 -3.75 -1.57
CA ARG A 319 15.45 -4.27 -0.42
C ARG A 319 14.26 -3.37 -0.22
N GLY A 320 13.11 -3.77 -0.75
CA GLY A 320 11.97 -2.88 -0.79
C GLY A 320 10.64 -3.52 -0.49
N THR A 321 9.65 -2.63 -0.58
CA THR A 321 8.24 -2.87 -0.30
C THR A 321 7.42 -2.08 -1.34
N ASN A 322 6.17 -2.46 -1.53
CA ASN A 322 5.19 -1.67 -2.27
C ASN A 322 4.42 -0.80 -1.28
N ARG A 323 3.86 0.32 -1.74
CA ARG A 323 3.05 1.21 -0.89
C ARG A 323 1.79 1.65 -1.61
N HIS A 324 0.61 1.24 -1.14
CA HIS A 324 -0.65 1.89 -1.55
C HIS A 324 -0.85 3.24 -0.82
N GLN A 325 -1.79 4.07 -1.29
CA GLN A 325 -1.97 5.46 -0.83
C GLN A 325 -3.19 5.70 0.06
N ASP A 326 -3.80 4.66 0.61
CA ASP A 326 -4.99 4.78 1.46
C ASP A 326 -4.74 4.42 2.93
N MET A 327 -5.60 4.91 3.81
CA MET A 327 -5.56 4.67 5.26
C MET A 327 -6.97 4.60 5.85
N GLU A 328 -7.10 3.86 6.96
CA GLU A 328 -8.34 3.74 7.72
C GLU A 328 -8.98 5.11 8.00
N GLY A 329 -10.26 5.22 7.67
CA GLY A 329 -11.07 6.42 7.88
C GLY A 329 -10.73 7.61 6.97
N LYS A 330 -9.69 7.53 6.14
CA LYS A 330 -9.27 8.60 5.22
C LYS A 330 -9.41 8.23 3.74
N GLY A 331 -9.45 6.94 3.41
CA GLY A 331 -9.27 6.50 2.02
C GLY A 331 -7.97 7.07 1.47
N SER A 332 -7.97 7.56 0.23
CA SER A 332 -6.80 8.22 -0.38
C SER A 332 -6.57 9.69 0.01
N ALA A 333 -7.43 10.29 0.84
CA ALA A 333 -7.32 11.70 1.24
C ALA A 333 -6.33 11.89 2.40
N LEU A 334 -5.06 11.57 2.14
CA LEU A 334 -3.97 11.61 3.12
C LEU A 334 -3.33 13.00 3.20
N SER A 335 -2.87 13.37 4.39
CA SER A 335 -2.05 14.57 4.60
C SER A 335 -0.57 14.33 4.31
N ASN A 336 0.21 15.40 4.14
CA ASN A 336 1.66 15.32 4.05
C ASN A 336 2.28 14.61 5.27
N GLU A 337 1.73 14.81 6.47
CA GLU A 337 2.18 14.12 7.68
C GLU A 337 1.95 12.59 7.61
N ASP A 338 0.86 12.15 6.97
CA ASP A 338 0.61 10.72 6.73
C ASP A 338 1.65 10.15 5.76
N HIS A 339 1.96 10.86 4.67
CA HIS A 339 3.01 10.46 3.72
C HIS A 339 4.39 10.39 4.38
N ILE A 340 4.75 11.39 5.18
CA ILE A 340 6.00 11.44 5.93
C ILE A 340 6.11 10.27 6.91
N ARG A 341 5.03 9.96 7.64
CA ARG A 341 4.98 8.81 8.56
C ARG A 341 5.19 7.50 7.81
N ASP A 342 4.44 7.28 6.73
CA ASP A 342 4.53 6.05 5.94
C ASP A 342 5.96 5.83 5.43
N MET A 343 6.59 6.86 4.87
CA MET A 343 7.96 6.76 4.33
C MET A 343 9.03 6.55 5.42
N LYS A 344 8.81 7.10 6.63
CA LYS A 344 9.68 6.82 7.78
C LYS A 344 9.54 5.38 8.26
N LEU A 345 8.32 4.83 8.34
CA LEU A 345 8.09 3.42 8.68
C LEU A 345 8.83 2.50 7.70
N ILE A 346 8.69 2.74 6.39
CA ILE A 346 9.41 1.98 5.35
C ILE A 346 10.93 2.04 5.57
N LYS A 347 11.49 3.24 5.81
CA LYS A 347 12.93 3.40 6.07
C LYS A 347 13.36 2.71 7.37
N GLU A 348 12.56 2.78 8.42
CA GLU A 348 12.82 2.17 9.73
C GLU A 348 12.78 0.64 9.68
N MET A 349 12.03 0.03 8.76
CA MET A 349 12.09 -1.40 8.46
C MET A 349 13.46 -1.80 7.87
N GLY A 350 14.25 -0.84 7.39
CA GLY A 350 15.52 -1.08 6.73
C GLY A 350 15.43 -1.16 5.21
N CYS A 351 14.29 -0.77 4.62
CA CYS A 351 14.17 -0.68 3.16
C CYS A 351 15.13 0.38 2.60
N ASN A 352 15.67 0.09 1.42
CA ASN A 352 16.40 1.04 0.58
C ASN A 352 15.72 1.29 -0.77
N PHE A 353 14.57 0.65 -1.01
CA PHE A 353 13.80 0.68 -2.25
C PHE A 353 12.30 0.70 -1.93
N VAL A 354 11.51 1.42 -2.73
CA VAL A 354 10.04 1.38 -2.66
C VAL A 354 9.48 1.35 -4.09
N ARG A 355 8.49 0.48 -4.31
CA ARG A 355 7.66 0.48 -5.52
C ARG A 355 6.36 1.23 -5.24
N LEU A 356 6.19 2.37 -5.90
CA LEU A 356 4.99 3.18 -5.83
C LEU A 356 3.96 2.63 -6.83
N ALA A 357 3.38 1.50 -6.46
CA ALA A 357 2.36 0.79 -7.22
C ALA A 357 0.95 1.19 -6.77
N HIS A 358 -0.08 1.13 -7.62
CA HIS A 358 0.00 0.96 -9.09
C HIS A 358 -0.15 2.30 -9.81
N TYR A 359 0.27 3.41 -9.20
CA TYR A 359 0.04 4.75 -9.71
C TYR A 359 1.05 5.73 -9.12
N PRO A 360 1.34 6.85 -9.82
CA PRO A 360 2.20 7.89 -9.27
C PRO A 360 1.61 8.49 -8.00
N GLN A 361 2.47 8.79 -7.05
CA GLN A 361 2.06 9.18 -5.71
C GLN A 361 2.26 10.67 -5.45
N ASP A 362 1.91 11.08 -4.24
CA ASP A 362 2.01 12.46 -3.80
C ASP A 362 3.47 12.98 -3.89
N PRO A 363 3.71 14.24 -4.32
CA PRO A 363 5.06 14.82 -4.37
C PRO A 363 5.82 14.73 -3.04
N GLU A 364 5.12 14.74 -1.90
CA GLU A 364 5.71 14.58 -0.57
C GLU A 364 6.34 13.19 -0.38
N VAL A 365 5.77 12.14 -0.99
CA VAL A 365 6.32 10.77 -0.96
C VAL A 365 7.71 10.74 -1.60
N LEU A 366 7.86 11.33 -2.79
CA LEU A 366 9.14 11.37 -3.50
C LEU A 366 10.14 12.33 -2.84
N ARG A 367 9.66 13.45 -2.29
CA ARG A 367 10.49 14.34 -1.48
C ARG A 367 11.07 13.61 -0.27
N MET A 368 10.28 12.75 0.37
CA MET A 368 10.76 11.92 1.47
C MET A 368 11.67 10.79 1.00
N ALA A 369 11.43 10.19 -0.17
CA ALA A 369 12.34 9.20 -0.75
C ALA A 369 13.73 9.79 -1.02
N ASP A 370 13.81 11.00 -1.59
CA ASP A 370 15.08 11.71 -1.80
C ASP A 370 15.82 11.97 -0.49
N LYS A 371 15.09 12.42 0.55
CA LYS A 371 15.67 12.83 1.84
C LYS A 371 16.05 11.65 2.73
N LEU A 372 15.26 10.59 2.74
CA LEU A 372 15.51 9.40 3.57
C LEU A 372 16.48 8.43 2.90
N GLY A 373 16.74 8.60 1.59
CA GLY A 373 17.54 7.66 0.83
C GLY A 373 16.75 6.37 0.60
N LEU A 374 15.70 6.47 -0.21
CA LEU A 374 14.94 5.34 -0.74
C LEU A 374 14.96 5.44 -2.26
N LEU A 375 15.44 4.40 -2.93
CA LEU A 375 15.34 4.27 -4.38
C LEU A 375 13.89 4.00 -4.77
N VAL A 376 13.44 4.50 -5.92
CA VAL A 376 12.02 4.41 -6.33
C VAL A 376 11.86 3.77 -7.70
N TRP A 377 10.91 2.84 -7.78
CA TRP A 377 10.16 2.50 -9.00
C TRP A 377 8.78 3.14 -8.87
N GLU A 378 8.44 4.05 -9.79
CA GLU A 378 7.08 4.62 -9.89
C GLU A 378 6.41 4.21 -11.21
N GLU A 379 5.10 3.96 -11.22
CA GLU A 379 4.36 3.44 -12.38
C GLU A 379 2.98 4.05 -12.59
N VAL A 380 2.45 3.93 -13.80
CA VAL A 380 1.06 4.29 -14.16
C VAL A 380 0.09 3.10 -14.01
N PRO A 381 -1.22 3.32 -13.80
CA PRO A 381 -2.19 2.26 -13.45
C PRO A 381 -2.70 1.42 -14.63
N VAL A 382 -1.83 1.03 -15.57
CA VAL A 382 -2.20 0.07 -16.63
C VAL A 382 -2.08 -1.35 -16.08
N VAL A 383 -3.17 -1.84 -15.46
CA VAL A 383 -3.18 -3.07 -14.66
C VAL A 383 -4.16 -4.11 -15.23
N ASN A 384 -3.80 -5.40 -15.14
CA ASN A 384 -4.68 -6.56 -15.37
C ASN A 384 -5.19 -6.74 -16.80
N ASN A 385 -6.37 -6.19 -17.13
CA ASN A 385 -6.87 -6.14 -18.50
C ASN A 385 -6.94 -4.69 -18.96
N MET A 386 -6.96 -4.51 -20.27
CA MET A 386 -6.87 -3.18 -20.85
C MET A 386 -7.61 -3.10 -22.17
N ASN A 387 -7.98 -1.87 -22.54
CA ASN A 387 -8.44 -1.59 -23.88
C ASN A 387 -7.22 -1.30 -24.79
N VAL A 388 -7.18 -1.93 -25.96
CA VAL A 388 -6.10 -1.74 -26.94
C VAL A 388 -6.39 -0.60 -27.94
N ASP A 389 -7.51 0.12 -27.75
CA ASP A 389 -7.91 1.27 -28.55
C ASP A 389 -6.94 2.46 -28.45
N ALA A 390 -6.93 3.27 -29.52
CA ALA A 390 -6.04 4.43 -29.63
C ALA A 390 -6.29 5.48 -28.54
N GLU A 391 -7.55 5.69 -28.09
CA GLU A 391 -7.84 6.65 -27.01
C GLU A 391 -7.26 6.18 -25.67
N PHE A 392 -7.43 4.89 -25.32
CA PHE A 392 -6.84 4.32 -24.10
C PHE A 392 -5.31 4.40 -24.15
N LEU A 393 -4.70 4.16 -25.31
CA LEU A 393 -3.26 4.34 -25.52
C LEU A 393 -2.82 5.80 -25.32
N ASN A 394 -3.56 6.75 -25.86
CA ASN A 394 -3.23 8.17 -25.75
C ASN A 394 -3.35 8.66 -24.31
N ASN A 395 -4.40 8.27 -23.59
CA ASN A 395 -4.56 8.59 -22.16
C ASN A 395 -3.43 7.96 -21.32
N SER A 396 -3.09 6.69 -21.58
CA SER A 396 -1.99 6.00 -20.90
C SER A 396 -0.62 6.65 -21.17
N LYS A 397 -0.34 7.03 -22.41
CA LYS A 397 0.87 7.78 -22.78
C LYS A 397 0.89 9.15 -22.12
N ASN A 398 -0.24 9.84 -22.03
CA ASN A 398 -0.32 11.15 -21.39
C ASN A 398 0.00 11.05 -19.89
N MET A 399 -0.59 10.09 -19.18
CA MET A 399 -0.25 9.84 -17.77
C MET A 399 1.22 9.47 -17.56
N LEU A 400 1.83 8.71 -18.48
CA LEU A 400 3.27 8.43 -18.43
C LEU A 400 4.12 9.70 -18.58
N ARG A 401 3.78 10.58 -19.52
CA ARG A 401 4.48 11.86 -19.70
C ARG A 401 4.31 12.75 -18.47
N GLU A 402 3.09 12.83 -17.95
CA GLU A 402 2.78 13.59 -16.74
C GLU A 402 3.61 13.10 -15.56
N MET A 403 3.56 11.80 -15.23
CA MET A 403 4.38 11.21 -14.16
C MET A 403 5.87 11.52 -14.33
N ILE A 404 6.44 11.21 -15.50
CA ILE A 404 7.88 11.37 -15.74
C ILE A 404 8.29 12.85 -15.64
N ARG A 405 7.51 13.77 -16.21
CA ARG A 405 7.85 15.21 -16.20
C ARG A 405 7.64 15.84 -14.83
N GLN A 406 6.55 15.50 -14.14
CA GLN A 406 6.26 16.01 -12.79
C GLN A 406 7.34 15.57 -11.80
N HIS A 407 7.81 14.33 -11.93
CA HIS A 407 8.72 13.71 -10.97
C HIS A 407 10.17 13.58 -11.47
N TYR A 408 10.52 14.22 -12.59
CA TYR A 408 11.80 14.07 -13.29
C TYR A 408 13.03 14.33 -12.40
N ASN A 409 12.92 15.33 -11.52
CA ASN A 409 14.04 15.86 -10.75
C ASN A 409 14.31 15.11 -9.43
N HIS A 410 13.57 14.03 -9.14
CA HIS A 410 13.80 13.23 -7.94
C HIS A 410 14.98 12.26 -8.13
N PRO A 411 16.14 12.47 -7.47
CA PRO A 411 17.28 11.57 -7.59
C PRO A 411 16.97 10.14 -7.13
N SER A 412 16.00 9.96 -6.22
CA SER A 412 15.52 8.66 -5.75
C SER A 412 14.94 7.78 -6.84
N VAL A 413 14.24 8.34 -7.83
CA VAL A 413 13.65 7.55 -8.92
C VAL A 413 14.76 6.97 -9.78
N ILE A 414 14.70 5.66 -10.02
CA ILE A 414 15.67 4.92 -10.85
C ILE A 414 15.00 4.15 -12.00
N VAL A 415 13.71 3.85 -11.88
CA VAL A 415 12.97 3.06 -12.87
C VAL A 415 11.54 3.57 -13.02
N TRP A 416 11.07 3.67 -14.27
CA TRP A 416 9.69 4.02 -14.60
C TRP A 416 8.92 2.78 -15.08
N GLY A 417 7.82 2.46 -14.40
CA GLY A 417 6.94 1.34 -14.74
C GLY A 417 5.80 1.76 -15.67
N SER A 418 5.47 0.89 -16.62
CA SER A 418 4.44 1.17 -17.62
C SER A 418 3.18 0.32 -17.49
N MET A 419 3.29 -0.90 -16.96
CA MET A 419 2.24 -1.92 -16.94
C MET A 419 2.42 -2.89 -15.77
N ASN A 420 1.31 -3.44 -15.27
CA ASN A 420 1.28 -4.49 -14.25
C ASN A 420 0.30 -5.62 -14.63
N GLU A 421 0.80 -6.86 -14.73
CA GLU A 421 -0.01 -8.07 -14.92
C GLU A 421 -0.98 -8.02 -16.12
N VAL A 422 -0.63 -7.33 -17.21
CA VAL A 422 -1.52 -7.03 -18.35
C VAL A 422 -1.97 -8.25 -19.18
N LEU A 423 -1.42 -9.43 -18.89
CA LEU A 423 -1.88 -10.71 -19.44
C LEU A 423 -2.66 -11.55 -18.42
N LEU A 424 -3.03 -11.00 -17.27
CA LEU A 424 -3.73 -11.78 -16.24
C LEU A 424 -5.16 -12.14 -16.66
N TRP A 425 -5.79 -11.24 -17.43
CA TRP A 425 -7.17 -11.34 -17.91
C TRP A 425 -7.31 -10.77 -19.32
N SER A 426 -8.24 -11.28 -20.13
CA SER A 426 -8.70 -10.58 -21.34
C SER A 426 -9.70 -9.47 -21.05
N LYS A 427 -10.06 -8.76 -22.13
CA LYS A 427 -11.22 -7.87 -22.18
C LYS A 427 -12.54 -8.53 -21.72
N ASP A 428 -12.65 -9.85 -21.88
CA ASP A 428 -13.85 -10.63 -21.54
C ASP A 428 -13.74 -11.27 -20.13
N SER A 429 -12.75 -10.86 -19.34
CA SER A 429 -12.48 -11.35 -17.98
C SER A 429 -12.14 -12.85 -17.90
N GLU A 430 -11.61 -13.42 -18.99
CA GLU A 430 -11.09 -14.78 -19.03
C GLU A 430 -9.57 -14.81 -18.81
N ARG A 431 -9.06 -15.91 -18.28
CA ARG A 431 -7.62 -16.14 -18.19
C ARG A 431 -6.99 -16.12 -19.58
N ILE A 432 -5.86 -15.43 -19.77
CA ILE A 432 -5.17 -15.42 -21.07
C ILE A 432 -4.69 -16.82 -21.44
N GLN A 433 -4.37 -17.65 -20.45
CA GLN A 433 -3.95 -19.04 -20.66
C GLN A 433 -4.97 -19.89 -21.42
N VAL A 434 -6.26 -19.54 -21.38
CA VAL A 434 -7.32 -20.31 -22.06
C VAL A 434 -7.70 -19.74 -23.42
N GLN A 435 -7.13 -18.62 -23.84
CA GLN A 435 -7.44 -17.98 -25.11
C GLN A 435 -6.65 -18.57 -26.27
N THR A 436 -7.35 -18.82 -27.37
CA THR A 436 -6.78 -19.34 -28.62
C THR A 436 -6.58 -18.26 -29.68
N ASP A 437 -7.38 -17.18 -29.66
CA ASP A 437 -7.18 -16.01 -30.51
C ASP A 437 -6.14 -15.07 -29.91
N THR A 438 -5.08 -14.80 -30.67
CA THR A 438 -3.96 -13.96 -30.24
C THR A 438 -4.10 -12.49 -30.66
N ALA A 439 -5.20 -12.10 -31.33
CA ALA A 439 -5.41 -10.72 -31.79
C ALA A 439 -5.34 -9.70 -30.64
N TYR A 440 -6.01 -9.99 -29.51
CA TYR A 440 -5.96 -9.16 -28.31
C TYR A 440 -4.53 -9.07 -27.76
N VAL A 441 -3.87 -10.22 -27.55
CA VAL A 441 -2.49 -10.29 -27.02
C VAL A 441 -1.50 -9.52 -27.90
N ASN A 442 -1.64 -9.62 -29.24
CA ASN A 442 -0.84 -8.85 -30.19
C ASN A 442 -1.09 -7.34 -30.10
N GLY A 443 -2.35 -6.93 -29.85
CA GLY A 443 -2.71 -5.55 -29.55
C GLY A 443 -2.04 -5.04 -28.27
N VAL A 444 -2.13 -5.81 -27.18
CA VAL A 444 -1.49 -5.52 -25.89
C VAL A 444 0.04 -5.40 -26.05
N LYS A 445 0.66 -6.27 -26.85
CA LYS A 445 2.11 -6.20 -27.14
C LYS A 445 2.50 -4.90 -27.86
N LYS A 446 1.76 -4.52 -28.91
CA LYS A 446 2.01 -3.26 -29.64
C LYS A 446 1.87 -2.07 -28.69
N PHE A 447 0.87 -2.12 -27.80
CA PHE A 447 0.67 -1.12 -26.78
C PHE A 447 1.86 -1.03 -25.82
N ALA A 448 2.32 -2.16 -25.28
CA ALA A 448 3.48 -2.21 -24.38
C ALA A 448 4.75 -1.61 -25.00
N VAL A 449 5.05 -1.94 -26.26
CA VAL A 449 6.17 -1.34 -27.01
C VAL A 449 6.04 0.18 -27.11
N GLN A 450 4.83 0.68 -27.33
CA GLN A 450 4.56 2.11 -27.46
C GLN A 450 4.69 2.85 -26.12
N LEU A 451 4.34 2.23 -24.99
CA LEU A 451 4.57 2.80 -23.67
C LEU A 451 6.06 2.82 -23.31
N ASP A 452 6.77 1.71 -23.52
CA ASP A 452 8.22 1.62 -23.27
C ASP A 452 8.99 2.66 -24.10
N SER A 453 8.64 2.80 -25.38
CA SER A 453 9.20 3.85 -26.25
C SER A 453 8.92 5.26 -25.71
N THR A 454 7.76 5.48 -25.10
CA THR A 454 7.41 6.77 -24.50
C THR A 454 8.27 7.05 -23.27
N VAL A 455 8.46 6.06 -22.39
CA VAL A 455 9.36 6.17 -21.23
C VAL A 455 10.77 6.58 -21.67
N ARG A 456 11.35 5.82 -22.61
CA ARG A 456 12.73 6.06 -23.09
C ARG A 456 12.89 7.41 -23.79
N ALA A 457 11.85 7.91 -24.44
CA ALA A 457 11.86 9.21 -25.11
C ALA A 457 11.78 10.38 -24.11
N GLU A 458 10.98 10.24 -23.06
CA GLU A 458 10.81 11.28 -22.03
C GLU A 458 12.01 11.35 -21.08
N ASP A 459 12.57 10.19 -20.70
CA ASP A 459 13.72 10.11 -19.80
C ASP A 459 14.72 9.00 -20.21
N PRO A 460 15.75 9.33 -21.01
CA PRO A 460 16.80 8.39 -21.37
C PRO A 460 17.81 8.15 -20.23
N THR A 461 17.65 8.79 -19.07
CA THR A 461 18.60 8.70 -17.94
C THR A 461 18.20 7.67 -16.89
N ARG A 462 17.02 7.06 -17.04
CA ARG A 462 16.46 6.04 -16.14
C ARG A 462 15.99 4.82 -16.95
N TYR A 463 15.85 3.69 -16.27
CA TYR A 463 15.40 2.45 -16.92
C TYR A 463 13.87 2.39 -17.00
N SER A 464 13.35 1.63 -17.97
CA SER A 464 11.95 1.25 -18.05
C SER A 464 11.71 -0.14 -17.43
N THR A 465 10.52 -0.37 -16.88
CA THR A 465 10.10 -1.69 -16.38
C THR A 465 8.62 -1.98 -16.63
N MET A 466 8.27 -3.25 -16.41
CA MET A 466 6.92 -3.81 -16.45
C MET A 466 6.86 -4.92 -15.41
N ALA A 467 5.79 -4.94 -14.61
CA ALA A 467 5.51 -6.01 -13.65
C ALA A 467 4.63 -7.08 -14.32
N MET A 468 5.02 -8.34 -14.17
CA MET A 468 4.42 -9.50 -14.83
C MET A 468 4.04 -10.53 -13.78
N HIS A 469 2.81 -11.04 -13.81
CA HIS A 469 2.45 -12.19 -12.98
C HIS A 469 3.24 -13.41 -13.46
N MET A 470 3.58 -14.31 -12.55
CA MET A 470 4.38 -15.49 -12.90
C MET A 470 3.62 -16.42 -13.88
N SER A 471 3.95 -16.33 -15.17
CA SER A 471 3.40 -17.12 -16.29
C SER A 471 4.41 -17.13 -17.44
N ASP A 472 4.46 -18.22 -18.20
CA ASP A 472 5.30 -18.35 -19.41
C ASP A 472 4.74 -17.57 -20.62
N ASP A 473 3.53 -17.01 -20.50
CA ASP A 473 2.88 -16.26 -21.58
C ASP A 473 3.68 -15.00 -21.96
N TYR A 474 4.34 -14.35 -21.00
CA TYR A 474 5.10 -13.14 -21.28
C TYR A 474 6.30 -13.42 -22.17
N GLU A 475 7.00 -14.54 -22.01
CA GLU A 475 8.09 -14.94 -22.90
C GLU A 475 7.55 -15.47 -24.23
N LYS A 476 6.52 -16.32 -24.18
CA LYS A 476 5.85 -16.88 -25.36
C LYS A 476 5.42 -15.79 -26.34
N TYR A 477 4.84 -14.70 -25.84
CA TYR A 477 4.40 -13.58 -26.67
C TYR A 477 5.44 -12.45 -26.78
N GLY A 478 6.60 -12.57 -26.11
CA GLY A 478 7.74 -11.66 -26.23
C GLY A 478 7.55 -10.31 -25.54
N PHE A 479 6.82 -10.27 -24.42
CA PHE A 479 6.69 -9.14 -23.52
C PHE A 479 7.90 -8.93 -22.62
N ALA A 480 8.52 -10.02 -22.17
CA ALA A 480 9.67 -9.96 -21.25
C ALA A 480 10.91 -9.26 -21.85
N ASN A 481 10.94 -9.08 -23.18
CA ASN A 481 12.02 -8.38 -23.91
C ASN A 481 11.71 -6.91 -24.23
N ILE A 482 10.60 -6.34 -23.76
CA ILE A 482 10.19 -4.96 -24.09
C ILE A 482 10.86 -3.96 -23.15
N ALA A 483 10.61 -4.12 -21.85
CA ALA A 483 11.16 -3.23 -20.84
C ALA A 483 12.62 -3.59 -20.52
N ALA A 484 13.40 -2.62 -20.03
CA ALA A 484 14.80 -2.87 -19.72
C ALA A 484 15.02 -3.72 -18.45
N VAL A 485 14.04 -3.72 -17.53
CA VAL A 485 14.04 -4.53 -16.31
C VAL A 485 12.73 -5.31 -16.23
N SER A 486 12.80 -6.62 -16.00
CA SER A 486 11.64 -7.52 -15.85
C SER A 486 11.24 -7.61 -14.38
N GLY A 487 10.09 -7.04 -14.03
CA GLY A 487 9.47 -7.21 -12.71
C GLY A 487 8.54 -8.42 -12.70
N TRP A 488 8.65 -9.27 -11.69
CA TRP A 488 7.85 -10.49 -11.55
C TRP A 488 7.10 -10.56 -10.21
N ASN A 489 5.78 -10.70 -10.29
CA ASN A 489 4.89 -10.92 -9.16
C ASN A 489 4.76 -12.42 -8.89
N ILE A 490 5.11 -12.86 -7.68
CA ILE A 490 5.18 -14.28 -7.34
C ILE A 490 4.60 -14.60 -5.95
N TYR A 491 3.67 -15.54 -5.94
CA TYR A 491 2.88 -15.91 -4.76
C TYR A 491 2.93 -17.42 -4.49
N ASN A 492 4.05 -18.08 -4.79
CA ASN A 492 4.27 -19.50 -4.50
C ASN A 492 4.15 -19.77 -2.99
N GLY A 493 3.30 -20.71 -2.61
CA GLY A 493 2.89 -20.95 -1.23
C GLY A 493 1.68 -20.12 -0.77
N TRP A 494 1.17 -19.17 -1.56
CA TRP A 494 -0.08 -18.46 -1.23
C TRP A 494 -1.19 -18.76 -2.23
N TYR A 495 -1.01 -18.36 -3.50
CA TYR A 495 -2.00 -18.58 -4.57
C TYR A 495 -1.69 -19.77 -5.48
N SER A 496 -0.43 -20.21 -5.55
CA SER A 496 0.00 -21.37 -6.33
C SER A 496 1.18 -22.05 -5.66
N GLY A 497 1.53 -23.28 -6.06
CA GLY A 497 2.76 -23.98 -5.63
C GLY A 497 3.06 -24.00 -4.13
N GLU A 498 4.31 -24.31 -3.80
CA GLU A 498 4.83 -24.35 -2.42
C GLU A 498 5.89 -23.26 -2.18
N VAL A 499 6.01 -22.80 -0.93
CA VAL A 499 6.98 -21.76 -0.54
C VAL A 499 8.42 -22.17 -0.91
N ALA A 500 8.75 -23.46 -0.80
CA ALA A 500 10.08 -24.01 -1.09
C ALA A 500 10.42 -24.08 -2.60
N GLU A 501 9.46 -23.81 -3.48
CA GLU A 501 9.66 -23.86 -4.95
C GLU A 501 10.03 -22.50 -5.54
N PHE A 502 9.80 -21.41 -4.82
CA PHE A 502 10.06 -20.04 -5.24
C PHE A 502 11.44 -19.88 -5.92
N SER A 503 12.51 -20.30 -5.24
CA SER A 503 13.85 -20.15 -5.79
C SER A 503 14.16 -21.01 -6.99
N LYS A 504 13.58 -22.21 -7.06
CA LYS A 504 13.75 -23.11 -8.21
C LYS A 504 13.17 -22.47 -9.47
N LEU A 505 11.99 -21.86 -9.34
CA LEU A 505 11.30 -21.20 -10.43
C LEU A 505 12.10 -20.00 -10.98
N PHE A 506 12.61 -19.14 -10.10
CA PHE A 506 13.44 -18.00 -10.51
C PHE A 506 14.80 -18.42 -11.08
N ASN A 507 15.45 -19.43 -10.49
CA ASN A 507 16.71 -19.96 -11.01
C ASN A 507 16.53 -20.55 -12.41
N GLU A 508 15.45 -21.28 -12.65
CA GLU A 508 15.13 -21.83 -13.96
C GLU A 508 14.86 -20.72 -14.97
N LYS A 509 14.12 -19.68 -14.57
CA LYS A 509 13.87 -18.52 -15.41
C LYS A 509 15.16 -17.80 -15.80
N HIS A 510 16.04 -17.54 -14.84
CA HIS A 510 17.35 -16.94 -15.11
C HIS A 510 18.20 -17.83 -16.06
N ARG A 511 18.13 -19.15 -15.91
CA ARG A 511 18.83 -20.10 -16.79
C ARG A 511 18.29 -20.08 -18.23
N LEU A 512 16.97 -20.00 -18.40
CA LEU A 512 16.31 -20.00 -19.71
C LEU A 512 16.42 -18.64 -20.42
N TYR A 513 16.43 -17.55 -19.64
CA TYR A 513 16.45 -16.18 -20.13
C TYR A 513 17.61 -15.39 -19.50
N PRO A 514 18.88 -15.77 -19.77
CA PRO A 514 20.05 -15.20 -19.10
C PRO A 514 20.34 -13.74 -19.46
N HIS A 515 19.62 -13.17 -20.43
CA HIS A 515 19.69 -11.76 -20.78
C HIS A 515 18.74 -10.88 -19.97
N GLU A 516 17.76 -11.47 -19.27
CA GLU A 516 16.77 -10.72 -18.50
C GLU A 516 17.32 -10.27 -17.14
N VAL A 517 17.07 -9.00 -16.82
CA VAL A 517 17.27 -8.48 -15.46
C VAL A 517 16.03 -8.83 -14.65
N LEU A 518 16.19 -9.70 -13.66
CA LEU A 518 15.08 -10.15 -12.80
C LEU A 518 14.97 -9.31 -11.53
N LEU A 519 13.76 -8.80 -11.28
CA LEU A 519 13.36 -8.11 -10.04
C LEU A 519 12.03 -8.72 -9.57
N ILE A 520 11.89 -9.01 -8.28
CA ILE A 520 10.62 -9.48 -7.72
C ILE A 520 9.77 -8.26 -7.35
N SER A 521 8.78 -7.93 -8.17
CA SER A 521 7.96 -6.73 -7.99
C SER A 521 6.88 -6.89 -6.92
N GLU A 522 6.46 -8.14 -6.64
CA GLU A 522 5.51 -8.48 -5.59
C GLU A 522 5.75 -9.89 -5.03
N TYR A 523 5.63 -10.02 -3.72
CA TYR A 523 5.49 -11.29 -3.01
C TYR A 523 4.92 -11.02 -1.61
N GLY A 524 4.08 -11.90 -1.10
CA GLY A 524 3.46 -11.72 0.20
C GLY A 524 2.39 -12.77 0.50
N ALA A 525 2.08 -12.91 1.79
CA ALA A 525 0.99 -13.72 2.28
C ALA A 525 0.13 -12.90 3.25
N GLU A 526 -1.15 -13.22 3.33
CA GLU A 526 -2.10 -12.48 4.15
C GLU A 526 -2.05 -12.91 5.61
N SER A 527 -2.33 -11.96 6.50
CA SER A 527 -2.48 -12.23 7.93
C SER A 527 -3.57 -11.40 8.57
N ASP A 528 -4.21 -12.02 9.56
CA ASP A 528 -5.19 -11.44 10.44
C ASP A 528 -4.78 -11.70 11.89
N LYS A 529 -4.62 -10.63 12.68
CA LYS A 529 -4.21 -10.71 14.09
C LYS A 529 -5.20 -11.50 14.95
N GLN A 530 -6.45 -11.64 14.50
CA GLN A 530 -7.47 -12.41 15.21
C GLN A 530 -7.27 -13.92 15.04
N ILE A 531 -6.52 -14.35 14.01
CA ILE A 531 -6.29 -15.76 13.69
C ILE A 531 -4.87 -16.18 14.05
N ASN A 532 -4.75 -17.20 14.89
CA ASN A 532 -3.45 -17.69 15.32
C ASN A 532 -3.42 -19.19 15.60
N THR A 533 -2.28 -19.82 15.33
CA THR A 533 -2.10 -21.27 15.54
C THR A 533 -0.64 -21.64 15.78
N GLU A 534 -0.43 -22.76 16.47
CA GLU A 534 0.89 -23.40 16.57
C GLU A 534 1.25 -24.21 15.29
N ASN A 535 0.28 -24.48 14.41
CA ASN A 535 0.44 -25.28 13.20
C ASN A 535 -0.06 -24.53 11.96
N PRO A 536 0.62 -23.45 11.53
CA PRO A 536 0.16 -22.61 10.44
C PRO A 536 0.04 -23.37 9.12
N GLN A 537 -1.03 -23.10 8.39
CA GLN A 537 -1.35 -23.69 7.10
C GLN A 537 -1.60 -22.61 6.05
N ARG A 538 -1.38 -22.99 4.79
CA ARG A 538 -1.65 -22.12 3.65
C ARG A 538 -3.12 -21.71 3.64
N LEU A 539 -3.38 -20.41 3.42
CA LEU A 539 -4.72 -19.78 3.44
C LEU A 539 -5.45 -19.80 4.79
N ASP A 540 -4.76 -20.06 5.91
CA ASP A 540 -5.38 -19.92 7.23
C ASP A 540 -5.40 -18.48 7.76
N PHE A 541 -4.71 -17.55 7.08
CA PHE A 541 -4.57 -16.14 7.46
C PHE A 541 -3.92 -15.89 8.83
N SER A 542 -3.23 -16.88 9.38
CA SER A 542 -2.52 -16.71 10.64
C SER A 542 -1.27 -15.83 10.48
N GLY A 543 -1.00 -15.00 11.49
CA GLY A 543 0.27 -14.25 11.54
C GLY A 543 1.49 -15.17 11.52
N GLN A 544 1.36 -16.41 12.02
CA GLN A 544 2.41 -17.42 11.96
C GLN A 544 2.69 -17.91 10.53
N TYR A 545 1.65 -18.08 9.68
CA TYR A 545 1.84 -18.46 8.28
C TYR A 545 2.52 -17.35 7.47
N GLN A 546 2.09 -16.09 7.66
CA GLN A 546 2.74 -14.95 7.00
C GLN A 546 4.22 -14.88 7.36
N ARG A 547 4.57 -15.03 8.65
CA ARG A 547 5.98 -15.07 9.08
C ARG A 547 6.75 -16.22 8.45
N TYR A 548 6.21 -17.43 8.47
CA TYR A 548 6.81 -18.60 7.81
C TYR A 548 7.08 -18.36 6.32
N TYR A 549 6.11 -17.78 5.61
CA TYR A 549 6.23 -17.42 4.20
C TYR A 549 7.42 -16.47 3.96
N HIS A 550 7.45 -15.34 4.67
CA HIS A 550 8.49 -14.32 4.50
C HIS A 550 9.87 -14.78 4.97
N GLU A 551 9.95 -15.57 6.06
CA GLU A 551 11.20 -16.19 6.53
C GLU A 551 11.83 -17.07 5.45
N SER A 552 11.03 -17.93 4.81
CA SER A 552 11.49 -18.82 3.75
C SER A 552 11.90 -18.07 2.50
N TYR A 553 11.11 -17.09 2.06
CA TYR A 553 11.43 -16.22 0.93
C TYR A 553 12.75 -15.49 1.15
N LEU A 554 12.92 -14.86 2.32
CA LEU A 554 14.14 -14.14 2.68
C LEU A 554 15.37 -15.06 2.75
N ALA A 555 15.23 -16.28 3.26
CA ALA A 555 16.32 -17.26 3.29
C ALA A 555 16.73 -17.68 1.87
N GLN A 556 15.77 -17.92 0.99
CA GLN A 556 16.01 -18.35 -0.38
C GLN A 556 16.66 -17.25 -1.24
N MET A 557 16.21 -16.00 -1.11
CA MET A 557 16.74 -14.86 -1.88
C MET A 557 18.22 -14.56 -1.61
N LYS A 558 18.74 -14.92 -0.42
CA LYS A 558 20.17 -14.73 -0.08
C LYS A 558 21.11 -15.48 -1.03
N ASN A 559 20.62 -16.49 -1.73
CA ASN A 559 21.39 -17.32 -2.66
C ASN A 559 21.14 -16.97 -4.15
N MET A 560 20.57 -15.80 -4.45
CA MET A 560 20.26 -15.35 -5.82
C MET A 560 21.15 -14.15 -6.21
N PRO A 561 22.40 -14.36 -6.62
CA PRO A 561 23.32 -13.26 -6.91
C PRO A 561 22.91 -12.41 -8.13
N TYR A 562 22.10 -12.95 -9.05
CA TYR A 562 21.58 -12.28 -10.23
C TYR A 562 20.37 -11.37 -9.94
N LEU A 563 19.70 -11.56 -8.79
CA LEU A 563 18.48 -10.84 -8.45
C LEU A 563 18.79 -9.36 -8.20
N ALA A 564 18.15 -8.47 -8.97
CA ALA A 564 18.32 -7.02 -8.79
C ALA A 564 17.77 -6.55 -7.44
N GLY A 565 16.67 -7.16 -7.02
CA GLY A 565 16.12 -7.05 -5.68
C GLY A 565 14.63 -7.31 -5.66
N THR A 566 13.96 -6.86 -4.60
CA THR A 566 12.56 -7.22 -4.31
C THR A 566 11.73 -6.06 -3.78
N ALA A 567 10.43 -6.15 -3.99
CA ALA A 567 9.41 -5.34 -3.34
C ALA A 567 8.33 -6.23 -2.71
N ILE A 568 8.26 -6.23 -1.38
CA ILE A 568 7.20 -6.89 -0.60
C ILE A 568 5.83 -6.36 -1.03
N TRP A 569 4.84 -7.22 -1.22
CA TRP A 569 3.46 -6.81 -1.40
C TRP A 569 2.68 -7.08 -0.11
N ASN A 570 2.38 -6.08 0.71
CA ASN A 570 2.61 -4.62 0.59
C ASN A 570 3.17 -4.08 1.91
N GLU A 571 3.49 -2.80 2.02
CA GLU A 571 3.87 -2.19 3.30
C GLU A 571 2.68 -2.13 4.25
N PHE A 572 1.52 -1.69 3.74
CA PHE A 572 0.32 -1.50 4.54
C PHE A 572 -0.81 -2.38 4.01
N ASP A 573 -1.66 -2.88 4.91
CA ASP A 573 -2.98 -3.40 4.51
C ASP A 573 -3.76 -2.26 3.81
N PHE A 574 -4.55 -2.58 2.79
CA PHE A 574 -5.22 -1.58 1.95
C PHE A 574 -6.57 -2.06 1.39
N SER A 575 -7.44 -1.12 1.01
CA SER A 575 -8.78 -1.43 0.52
C SER A 575 -8.77 -2.19 -0.81
N GLN A 576 -9.53 -3.30 -0.86
CA GLN A 576 -9.79 -4.10 -2.05
C GLN A 576 -11.28 -4.55 -2.07
N PRO A 577 -12.20 -3.74 -2.60
CA PRO A 577 -13.66 -3.86 -2.35
C PRO A 577 -14.38 -5.14 -2.80
N ASN A 578 -13.70 -6.10 -3.41
CA ASN A 578 -14.27 -7.36 -3.91
C ASN A 578 -13.44 -8.59 -3.48
N VAL A 579 -12.66 -8.50 -2.40
CA VAL A 579 -11.92 -9.62 -1.83
C VAL A 579 -12.57 -10.08 -0.52
N GLY A 580 -12.71 -11.39 -0.37
CA GLY A 580 -13.13 -12.03 0.88
C GLY A 580 -11.92 -12.46 1.71
N GLY A 581 -12.00 -13.65 2.29
CA GLY A 581 -11.01 -14.13 3.27
C GLY A 581 -11.46 -13.82 4.69
N THR A 582 -10.52 -13.65 5.62
CA THR A 582 -10.87 -13.36 7.02
C THR A 582 -11.17 -11.89 7.28
N MET A 583 -10.83 -10.98 6.37
CA MET A 583 -11.23 -9.56 6.42
C MET A 583 -11.82 -9.16 5.06
N SER A 584 -13.15 -9.11 4.96
CA SER A 584 -13.85 -8.70 3.74
C SER A 584 -13.43 -7.29 3.31
N HIS A 585 -13.34 -7.06 1.99
CA HIS A 585 -12.97 -5.78 1.36
C HIS A 585 -11.54 -5.28 1.61
N MET A 586 -10.66 -6.10 2.19
CA MET A 586 -9.30 -5.70 2.58
C MET A 586 -8.25 -6.65 2.00
N ASN A 587 -7.18 -6.08 1.45
CA ASN A 587 -5.95 -6.82 1.23
C ASN A 587 -5.05 -6.66 2.45
N HIS A 588 -4.84 -7.75 3.18
CA HIS A 588 -4.11 -7.78 4.44
C HIS A 588 -2.74 -8.48 4.40
N LYS A 589 -2.03 -8.31 3.27
CA LYS A 589 -0.63 -8.76 3.12
C LYS A 589 0.39 -7.79 3.72
N GLY A 590 -0.07 -6.67 4.29
CA GLY A 590 0.75 -5.59 4.81
C GLY A 590 1.77 -6.06 5.85
N MET A 591 2.93 -5.42 5.87
CA MET A 591 3.88 -5.50 6.99
C MET A 591 3.37 -4.70 8.20
N ALA A 592 2.51 -3.72 7.95
CA ALA A 592 1.74 -2.99 8.95
C ALA A 592 0.25 -3.01 8.59
N THR A 593 -0.59 -2.87 9.61
CA THR A 593 -2.05 -2.77 9.47
C THR A 593 -2.46 -1.50 8.72
N TRP A 594 -3.73 -1.42 8.32
CA TRP A 594 -4.30 -0.28 7.58
C TRP A 594 -4.15 1.05 8.35
N ASP A 595 -4.15 1.00 9.69
CA ASP A 595 -3.88 2.13 10.60
C ASP A 595 -2.39 2.30 10.98
N ARG A 596 -1.47 1.67 10.23
CA ARG A 596 -0.01 1.79 10.33
C ARG A 596 0.63 1.20 11.59
N LYS A 597 0.00 0.20 12.21
CA LYS A 597 0.64 -0.55 13.30
C LYS A 597 1.48 -1.69 12.70
N PRO A 598 2.80 -1.75 12.94
CA PRO A 598 3.63 -2.85 12.47
C PRO A 598 3.14 -4.20 13.01
N LYS A 599 3.04 -5.19 12.12
CA LYS A 599 2.79 -6.60 12.47
C LYS A 599 4.09 -7.27 12.91
N ASP A 600 4.02 -8.47 13.50
CA ASP A 600 5.23 -9.20 13.92
C ASP A 600 6.21 -9.45 12.74
N VAL A 601 5.69 -9.63 11.51
CA VAL A 601 6.50 -9.84 10.29
C VAL A 601 7.35 -8.63 9.90
N TYR A 602 6.95 -7.40 10.24
CA TYR A 602 7.75 -6.20 9.98
C TYR A 602 9.13 -6.30 10.63
N TYR A 603 9.18 -6.89 11.83
CA TYR A 603 10.41 -7.00 12.61
C TYR A 603 11.36 -8.10 12.11
N LEU A 604 10.88 -9.05 11.30
CA LEU A 604 11.75 -9.96 10.54
C LEU A 604 12.64 -9.14 9.59
N TYR A 605 12.03 -8.28 8.79
CA TYR A 605 12.75 -7.44 7.84
C TYR A 605 13.60 -6.39 8.55
N LYS A 606 13.10 -5.77 9.63
CA LYS A 606 13.91 -4.86 10.45
C LYS A 606 15.16 -5.54 10.98
N ALA A 607 15.07 -6.75 11.52
CA ALA A 607 16.23 -7.49 11.99
C ALA A 607 17.21 -7.84 10.85
N ASN A 608 16.75 -8.05 9.62
CA ASN A 608 17.62 -8.47 8.51
C ASN A 608 18.19 -7.30 7.69
N TRP A 609 17.49 -6.17 7.62
CA TRP A 609 17.80 -5.07 6.71
C TRP A 609 18.24 -3.79 7.44
N ASN A 610 17.74 -3.54 8.64
CA ASN A 610 18.16 -2.40 9.45
C ASN A 610 19.39 -2.77 10.30
N PRO A 611 20.50 -2.02 10.24
CA PRO A 611 21.70 -2.32 11.03
C PRO A 611 21.58 -1.98 12.52
N GLU A 612 20.61 -1.14 12.90
CA GLU A 612 20.35 -0.74 14.30
C GLU A 612 20.12 -1.99 15.17
N PRO A 613 20.91 -2.19 16.24
CA PRO A 613 20.75 -3.34 17.14
C PRO A 613 19.34 -3.46 17.72
N MET A 614 18.75 -4.65 17.66
CA MET A 614 17.40 -4.89 18.15
C MET A 614 17.16 -6.35 18.56
N VAL A 615 16.21 -6.52 19.46
CA VAL A 615 15.61 -7.79 19.91
C VAL A 615 14.10 -7.57 19.94
N TYR A 616 13.32 -8.49 19.40
CA TYR A 616 11.85 -8.37 19.32
C TYR A 616 11.18 -9.71 19.51
N VAL A 617 10.30 -9.83 20.49
CA VAL A 617 9.47 -11.02 20.73
C VAL A 617 8.27 -11.00 19.78
N ALA A 618 8.27 -11.90 18.80
CA ALA A 618 7.27 -12.00 17.73
C ALA A 618 6.02 -12.77 18.17
N THR A 619 5.27 -12.16 19.09
CA THR A 619 3.99 -12.67 19.60
C THR A 619 2.96 -11.56 19.85
N ARG A 620 3.19 -10.34 19.37
CA ARG A 620 2.26 -9.23 19.60
C ARG A 620 0.96 -9.39 18.82
N ASP A 621 1.00 -10.18 17.74
CA ASP A 621 -0.19 -10.61 17.02
C ASP A 621 -0.94 -11.76 17.74
N TRP A 622 -0.38 -12.33 18.82
CA TRP A 622 -0.97 -13.44 19.58
C TRP A 622 -0.78 -13.33 21.11
N LEU A 623 -1.23 -12.20 21.69
CA LEU A 623 -1.08 -11.93 23.13
C LEU A 623 -2.04 -12.72 24.01
N LYS A 624 -3.19 -13.16 23.49
CA LYS A 624 -4.15 -14.03 24.19
C LYS A 624 -4.14 -15.39 23.51
N ARG A 625 -3.81 -16.44 24.26
CA ARG A 625 -3.66 -17.80 23.73
C ARG A 625 -4.52 -18.78 24.50
N GLY A 626 -5.24 -19.64 23.79
CA GLY A 626 -5.83 -20.83 24.35
C GLY A 626 -4.87 -22.02 24.23
N GLY A 627 -4.92 -22.98 25.13
CA GLY A 627 -4.24 -24.24 24.91
C GLY A 627 -4.37 -25.23 26.06
N LYS A 628 -3.78 -26.42 25.91
CA LYS A 628 -3.89 -27.47 26.93
C LYS A 628 -2.97 -27.19 28.14
N PRO A 629 -3.28 -27.72 29.33
CA PRO A 629 -2.36 -27.64 30.46
C PRO A 629 -1.00 -28.26 30.09
N GLY A 630 0.09 -27.51 30.29
CA GLY A 630 1.45 -27.98 30.04
C GLY A 630 1.83 -28.15 28.56
N ALA A 631 0.96 -27.80 27.61
CA ALA A 631 1.30 -27.83 26.20
C ALA A 631 2.43 -26.85 25.89
N PRO A 632 3.35 -27.21 24.97
CA PRO A 632 4.40 -26.30 24.54
C PRO A 632 3.81 -25.20 23.65
N SER A 633 4.15 -23.95 23.91
CA SER A 633 3.85 -22.80 23.06
C SER A 633 5.12 -22.30 22.36
N THR A 634 5.04 -21.95 21.08
CA THR A 634 6.16 -21.31 20.38
C THR A 634 6.24 -19.83 20.74
N ILE A 635 7.46 -19.41 21.09
CA ILE A 635 7.87 -18.00 21.14
C ILE A 635 9.00 -17.82 20.13
N ASP A 636 8.73 -17.03 19.09
CA ASP A 636 9.75 -16.60 18.15
C ASP A 636 10.31 -15.23 18.57
N VAL A 637 11.58 -15.01 18.25
CA VAL A 637 12.26 -13.72 18.45
C VAL A 637 13.02 -13.36 17.18
N TYR A 638 12.92 -12.11 16.74
CA TYR A 638 13.79 -11.55 15.71
C TYR A 638 14.85 -10.67 16.38
N ALA A 639 16.12 -10.86 16.01
CA ALA A 639 17.22 -10.10 16.61
C ALA A 639 18.45 -10.04 15.70
N ASN A 640 19.09 -8.87 15.62
CA ASN A 640 20.37 -8.65 14.93
C ASN A 640 21.52 -8.34 15.91
N THR A 641 21.33 -8.70 17.18
CA THR A 641 22.34 -8.76 18.24
C THR A 641 23.15 -10.06 18.14
N GLY A 642 24.06 -10.29 19.11
CA GLY A 642 24.70 -11.59 19.26
C GLY A 642 23.73 -12.66 19.79
N GLU A 643 24.13 -13.36 20.84
CA GLU A 643 23.26 -14.35 21.49
C GLU A 643 22.08 -13.68 22.20
N VAL A 644 20.92 -14.36 22.17
CA VAL A 644 19.69 -13.93 22.82
C VAL A 644 19.27 -14.97 23.86
N THR A 645 18.98 -14.50 25.07
CA THR A 645 18.43 -15.32 26.16
C THR A 645 16.93 -15.04 26.29
N LEU A 646 16.11 -16.11 26.35
CA LEU A 646 14.69 -16.00 26.62
C LEU A 646 14.37 -16.43 28.06
N THR A 647 13.56 -15.64 28.75
CA THR A 647 12.98 -16.02 30.04
C THR A 647 11.45 -15.90 30.01
N VAL A 648 10.76 -16.81 30.69
CA VAL A 648 9.31 -16.74 30.94
C VAL A 648 9.08 -16.83 32.44
N ASN A 649 8.40 -15.83 33.00
CA ASN A 649 8.16 -15.72 34.46
C ASN A 649 9.47 -15.84 35.28
N GLY A 650 10.56 -15.25 34.77
CA GLY A 650 11.90 -15.30 35.39
C GLY A 650 12.66 -16.61 35.21
N LYS A 651 12.03 -17.66 34.66
CA LYS A 651 12.71 -18.92 34.32
C LYS A 651 13.38 -18.82 32.95
N SER A 652 14.67 -19.11 32.87
CA SER A 652 15.40 -19.16 31.60
C SER A 652 15.02 -20.39 30.77
N TYR A 653 14.82 -20.17 29.48
CA TYR A 653 14.65 -21.19 28.43
C TYR A 653 15.92 -21.35 27.58
N GLY A 654 17.04 -20.78 28.03
CA GLY A 654 18.33 -20.89 27.37
C GLY A 654 18.70 -19.68 26.51
N THR A 655 19.90 -19.75 25.96
CA THR A 655 20.55 -18.70 25.18
C THR A 655 20.92 -19.26 23.81
N HIS A 656 20.37 -18.68 22.74
CA HIS A 656 20.56 -19.15 21.36
C HIS A 656 21.15 -18.05 20.47
N LYS A 657 21.72 -18.45 19.34
CA LYS A 657 22.14 -17.52 18.27
C LYS A 657 21.03 -17.36 17.23
N PRO A 658 20.82 -16.14 16.69
CA PRO A 658 19.96 -15.94 15.52
C PRO A 658 20.39 -16.82 14.34
N ASP A 659 19.42 -17.36 13.62
CA ASP A 659 19.63 -18.19 12.44
C ASP A 659 19.99 -17.36 11.19
N GLY A 660 20.00 -18.02 10.02
CA GLY A 660 20.32 -17.39 8.74
C GLY A 660 19.39 -16.26 8.32
N VAL A 661 18.24 -16.04 8.98
CA VAL A 661 17.31 -14.92 8.79
C VAL A 661 17.04 -14.19 10.11
N ASN A 662 18.01 -14.19 11.03
CA ASN A 662 17.93 -13.47 12.31
C ASN A 662 16.72 -13.86 13.18
N LYS A 663 16.23 -15.09 13.04
CA LYS A 663 15.17 -15.68 13.86
C LYS A 663 15.74 -16.59 14.95
N LEU A 664 15.08 -16.61 16.10
CA LEU A 664 15.21 -17.63 17.14
C LEU A 664 13.83 -18.15 17.51
N SER A 665 13.73 -19.40 17.94
CA SER A 665 12.49 -20.02 18.37
C SER A 665 12.69 -20.85 19.63
N TRP A 666 11.74 -20.77 20.56
CA TRP A 666 11.69 -21.60 21.75
C TRP A 666 10.32 -22.24 21.90
N LYS A 667 10.31 -23.50 22.35
CA LYS A 667 9.12 -24.13 22.92
C LYS A 667 9.11 -23.86 24.41
N VAL A 668 8.13 -23.09 24.88
CA VAL A 668 7.96 -22.70 26.28
C VAL A 668 6.72 -23.34 26.88
N THR A 669 6.61 -23.33 28.20
CA THR A 669 5.37 -23.74 28.90
C THR A 669 4.77 -22.50 29.53
N LEU A 670 3.58 -22.11 29.08
CA LEU A 670 2.82 -21.01 29.66
C LEU A 670 1.94 -21.54 30.80
N GLN A 671 1.79 -20.73 31.84
CA GLN A 671 0.90 -21.00 32.97
C GLN A 671 -0.45 -20.33 32.73
N GLU A 672 -1.52 -20.85 33.33
CA GLU A 672 -2.83 -20.18 33.35
C GLU A 672 -2.66 -18.71 33.81
N GLY A 673 -3.25 -17.78 33.07
CA GLY A 673 -3.15 -16.34 33.31
C GLY A 673 -1.95 -15.69 32.59
N ASP A 674 -1.42 -14.63 33.20
CA ASP A 674 -0.42 -13.78 32.57
C ASP A 674 1.00 -14.38 32.67
N ASN A 675 1.71 -14.40 31.54
CA ASN A 675 3.08 -14.88 31.42
C ASN A 675 3.98 -13.76 30.91
N VAL A 676 4.97 -13.38 31.71
CA VAL A 676 5.96 -12.36 31.32
C VAL A 676 7.06 -13.02 30.49
N VAL A 677 7.12 -12.69 29.22
CA VAL A 677 8.16 -13.13 28.29
C VAL A 677 9.17 -12.00 28.11
N LEU A 678 10.45 -12.30 28.34
CA LEU A 678 11.55 -11.35 28.20
C LEU A 678 12.66 -11.98 27.35
N ALA A 679 12.98 -11.34 26.23
CA ALA A 679 14.15 -11.67 25.40
C ALA A 679 15.23 -10.61 25.62
N THR A 680 16.48 -11.03 25.79
CA THR A 680 17.62 -10.12 26.04
C THR A 680 18.82 -10.54 25.18
N GLY A 681 19.37 -9.60 24.42
CA GLY A 681 20.55 -9.77 23.57
C GLY A 681 21.61 -8.71 23.82
N ILE A 682 22.86 -9.01 23.55
CA ILE A 682 23.99 -8.09 23.75
C ILE A 682 24.67 -7.80 22.40
N LYS A 683 24.98 -6.53 22.15
CA LYS A 683 25.79 -6.07 21.01
C LYS A 683 26.64 -4.88 21.44
N ASP A 684 27.94 -4.95 21.18
CA ASP A 684 28.91 -3.91 21.54
C ASP A 684 28.88 -3.50 23.03
N GLY A 685 28.66 -4.47 23.91
CA GLY A 685 28.56 -4.25 25.37
C GLY A 685 27.25 -3.62 25.84
N ILE A 686 26.34 -3.27 24.92
CA ILE A 686 25.00 -2.74 25.23
C ILE A 686 23.99 -3.88 25.24
N THR A 687 23.15 -3.91 26.27
CA THR A 687 22.04 -4.87 26.40
C THR A 687 20.78 -4.31 25.77
N TYR A 688 20.20 -5.08 24.85
CA TYR A 688 18.92 -4.82 24.21
C TYR A 688 17.93 -5.85 24.72
N ALA A 689 16.72 -5.42 25.07
CA ALA A 689 15.72 -6.31 25.60
C ALA A 689 14.34 -5.95 25.08
N ASP A 690 13.50 -6.97 24.93
CA ASP A 690 12.09 -6.81 24.62
C ASP A 690 11.25 -7.65 25.58
N ARG A 691 10.15 -7.07 26.05
CA ARG A 691 9.28 -7.63 27.07
C ARG A 691 7.83 -7.56 26.63
N VAL A 692 7.14 -8.68 26.73
CA VAL A 692 5.71 -8.82 26.41
C VAL A 692 5.01 -9.68 27.47
N VAL A 693 3.72 -9.46 27.66
CA VAL A 693 2.87 -10.28 28.53
C VAL A 693 1.91 -11.08 27.65
N VAL A 694 1.95 -12.39 27.77
CA VAL A 694 1.05 -13.31 27.06
C VAL A 694 0.06 -13.87 28.07
N HIS A 695 -1.24 -13.64 27.85
CA HIS A 695 -2.30 -14.25 28.63
C HIS A 695 -2.62 -15.64 28.06
N TYR A 696 -2.51 -16.68 28.88
CA TYR A 696 -2.78 -18.06 28.49
C TYR A 696 -4.00 -18.60 29.22
N SER A 697 -4.99 -19.08 28.48
CA SER A 697 -6.20 -19.70 29.00
C SER A 697 -6.18 -21.21 28.72
N VAL A 698 -6.33 -21.99 29.78
CA VAL A 698 -6.25 -23.44 29.73
C VAL A 698 -7.58 -24.05 29.31
N PHE A 699 -7.55 -24.81 28.21
CA PHE A 699 -8.67 -25.61 27.71
C PHE A 699 -8.27 -27.08 27.70
N ASP A 700 -8.88 -27.87 28.58
CA ASP A 700 -8.69 -29.33 28.63
C ASP A 700 -9.54 -30.02 27.54
N ASP A 701 -9.11 -31.20 27.11
CA ASP A 701 -9.92 -32.08 26.27
C ASP A 701 -11.14 -32.61 27.04
N LYS A 702 -10.99 -32.82 28.36
CA LYS A 702 -12.10 -33.24 29.22
C LYS A 702 -12.83 -32.03 29.79
N ILE A 703 -14.15 -32.09 29.80
CA ILE A 703 -14.95 -31.03 30.41
C ILE A 703 -14.92 -31.19 31.93
N ALA A 704 -14.44 -30.17 32.63
CA ALA A 704 -14.39 -30.16 34.08
C ALA A 704 -15.78 -29.97 34.71
N PRO A 705 -16.02 -30.44 35.95
CA PRO A 705 -17.28 -30.20 36.67
C PRO A 705 -17.66 -28.72 36.83
N GLY A 706 -16.64 -27.83 36.86
CA GLY A 706 -16.78 -26.38 36.95
C GLY A 706 -16.94 -25.65 35.61
N PHE A 707 -17.33 -26.35 34.54
CA PHE A 707 -17.52 -25.76 33.21
C PHE A 707 -18.43 -24.52 33.25
N SER A 708 -17.96 -23.43 32.62
CA SER A 708 -18.67 -22.16 32.46
C SER A 708 -19.02 -21.89 31.00
N SER A 709 -18.03 -21.90 30.11
CA SER A 709 -18.24 -21.65 28.68
C SER A 709 -17.14 -22.24 27.81
N LEU A 710 -17.49 -22.54 26.57
CA LEU A 710 -16.55 -22.96 25.53
C LEU A 710 -17.02 -22.46 24.17
N ALA A 711 -16.12 -21.90 23.39
CA ALA A 711 -16.38 -21.45 22.03
C ALA A 711 -15.37 -22.14 21.09
N VAL A 712 -15.83 -22.71 19.99
CA VAL A 712 -15.00 -23.46 19.05
C VAL A 712 -15.16 -22.87 17.64
N ASN A 713 -14.03 -22.55 17.01
CA ASN A 713 -13.95 -22.13 15.62
C ASN A 713 -14.02 -23.38 14.72
N THR A 714 -15.22 -23.77 14.31
CA THR A 714 -15.42 -25.09 13.70
C THR A 714 -14.87 -25.13 12.28
N GLY A 715 -14.32 -26.28 11.89
CA GLY A 715 -13.65 -26.41 10.60
C GLY A 715 -12.23 -25.84 10.57
N SER A 716 -11.77 -25.19 11.65
CA SER A 716 -10.46 -24.54 11.71
C SER A 716 -9.43 -25.33 12.51
N ASN A 717 -8.18 -25.25 12.09
CA ASN A 717 -6.98 -25.62 12.86
C ASN A 717 -6.37 -24.42 13.62
N ALA A 718 -7.04 -23.27 13.63
CA ALA A 718 -6.57 -22.04 14.21
C ALA A 718 -7.58 -21.43 15.19
N GLN A 719 -7.06 -20.75 16.20
CA GLN A 719 -7.85 -20.00 17.16
C GLN A 719 -8.30 -18.70 16.52
N TYR A 720 -9.52 -18.30 16.86
CA TYR A 720 -10.05 -16.99 16.55
C TYR A 720 -10.29 -16.23 17.86
N ILE A 721 -9.93 -14.94 17.89
CA ILE A 721 -10.17 -14.07 19.04
C ILE A 721 -11.10 -12.95 18.59
N ASP A 722 -12.31 -12.93 19.15
CA ASP A 722 -13.28 -11.87 18.84
C ASP A 722 -12.95 -10.54 19.54
N ASP A 723 -13.66 -9.48 19.16
CA ASP A 723 -13.45 -8.13 19.69
C ASP A 723 -13.71 -8.02 21.20
N ALA A 724 -14.50 -8.93 21.77
CA ALA A 724 -14.71 -9.04 23.21
C ALA A 724 -13.56 -9.78 23.92
N GLY A 725 -12.62 -10.35 23.16
CA GLY A 725 -11.49 -11.10 23.65
C GLY A 725 -11.81 -12.54 24.04
N GLN A 726 -12.95 -13.08 23.61
CA GLN A 726 -13.27 -14.50 23.76
C GLN A 726 -12.42 -15.30 22.78
N ILE A 727 -11.77 -16.33 23.31
CA ILE A 727 -11.00 -17.28 22.51
C ILE A 727 -11.98 -18.33 21.98
N TRP A 728 -12.09 -18.42 20.67
CA TRP A 728 -12.69 -19.51 19.92
C TRP A 728 -11.57 -20.49 19.58
N ILE A 729 -11.49 -21.59 20.32
CA ILE A 729 -10.41 -22.56 20.18
C ILE A 729 -10.53 -23.35 18.86
N GLU A 730 -9.43 -24.00 18.47
CA GLU A 730 -9.37 -24.86 17.30
C GLU A 730 -10.35 -26.03 17.41
N ASP A 731 -10.92 -26.44 16.26
CA ASP A 731 -11.85 -27.55 16.20
C ASP A 731 -11.16 -28.91 16.40
N ARG A 732 -11.95 -29.90 16.85
CA ARG A 732 -11.43 -31.25 17.11
C ARG A 732 -12.50 -32.33 17.00
N PRO A 733 -12.12 -33.56 16.60
CA PRO A 733 -13.05 -34.67 16.62
C PRO A 733 -13.43 -35.02 18.05
N TYR A 734 -14.70 -35.38 18.25
CA TYR A 734 -15.21 -35.76 19.56
C TYR A 734 -14.45 -36.95 20.16
N LYS A 735 -14.13 -36.82 21.45
CA LYS A 735 -13.64 -37.92 22.29
C LYS A 735 -14.49 -37.99 23.55
N LYS A 736 -14.77 -39.23 23.98
CA LYS A 736 -15.56 -39.50 25.18
C LYS A 736 -14.99 -38.79 26.42
N GLY A 737 -15.86 -38.09 27.15
CA GLY A 737 -15.56 -37.24 28.30
C GLY A 737 -15.22 -35.79 27.94
N GLY A 738 -15.29 -35.43 26.67
CA GLY A 738 -14.86 -34.12 26.14
C GLY A 738 -15.90 -33.48 25.23
N TYR A 739 -15.40 -32.82 24.19
CA TYR A 739 -16.22 -32.20 23.15
C TYR A 739 -15.62 -32.39 21.76
N GLY A 740 -16.42 -32.13 20.73
CA GLY A 740 -15.95 -32.07 19.35
C GLY A 740 -17.00 -32.43 18.31
N TYR A 741 -16.61 -32.34 17.06
CA TYR A 741 -17.45 -32.73 15.92
C TYR A 741 -17.51 -34.25 15.75
N ILE A 742 -18.59 -34.72 15.13
CA ILE A 742 -18.83 -36.10 14.71
C ILE A 742 -19.10 -36.08 13.20
N GLY A 743 -18.24 -36.73 12.42
CA GLY A 743 -18.29 -36.68 10.96
C GLY A 743 -17.99 -35.29 10.38
N GLY A 744 -18.00 -35.19 9.06
CA GLY A 744 -17.67 -33.96 8.32
C GLY A 744 -16.17 -33.80 8.03
N THR A 745 -15.86 -32.78 7.23
CA THR A 745 -14.51 -32.42 6.80
C THR A 745 -14.29 -30.92 6.98
N GLN A 746 -13.12 -30.54 7.47
CA GLN A 746 -12.70 -29.15 7.57
C GLN A 746 -12.62 -28.52 6.18
N ALA A 747 -13.21 -27.34 6.03
CA ALA A 747 -13.25 -26.58 4.79
C ALA A 747 -13.10 -25.08 5.07
N MET A 748 -12.73 -24.33 4.04
CA MET A 748 -12.58 -22.88 4.06
C MET A 748 -13.33 -22.27 2.88
N LEU A 749 -13.83 -21.05 3.04
CA LEU A 749 -14.43 -20.31 1.95
C LEU A 749 -13.43 -20.01 0.84
N ASN A 750 -13.94 -19.85 -0.38
CA ASN A 750 -13.18 -19.22 -1.43
C ASN A 750 -12.77 -17.81 -1.00
N ILE A 751 -11.51 -17.42 -1.19
CA ILE A 751 -11.00 -16.08 -0.84
C ILE A 751 -11.70 -14.92 -1.56
N LYS A 752 -12.54 -15.21 -2.57
CA LYS A 752 -13.37 -14.23 -3.27
C LYS A 752 -14.79 -14.12 -2.69
N THR A 753 -15.20 -15.06 -1.84
CA THR A 753 -16.51 -15.02 -1.19
C THR A 753 -16.46 -13.99 -0.09
N LEU A 754 -17.21 -12.90 -0.25
CA LEU A 754 -17.41 -11.90 0.79
C LEU A 754 -18.20 -12.51 1.94
N ILE A 755 -17.77 -12.21 3.17
CA ILE A 755 -18.50 -12.52 4.39
C ILE A 755 -19.16 -11.22 4.85
N THR A 756 -20.49 -11.23 4.97
CA THR A 756 -21.29 -10.03 5.29
C THR A 756 -22.14 -10.23 6.54
N HIS A 757 -22.71 -9.14 7.05
CA HIS A 757 -23.56 -9.05 8.25
C HIS A 757 -22.86 -9.45 9.56
N THR A 758 -21.55 -9.33 9.63
CA THR A 758 -20.76 -9.64 10.83
C THR A 758 -19.42 -8.89 10.84
N ASN A 759 -18.95 -8.55 12.04
CA ASN A 759 -17.56 -8.13 12.25
C ASN A 759 -16.64 -9.33 12.60
N ASP A 760 -17.24 -10.49 12.88
CA ASP A 760 -16.52 -11.73 13.22
C ASP A 760 -16.21 -12.55 11.95
N THR A 761 -15.83 -11.89 10.85
CA THR A 761 -15.59 -12.55 9.56
C THR A 761 -14.65 -13.76 9.64
N PRO A 762 -13.58 -13.79 10.47
CA PRO A 762 -12.72 -14.96 10.55
C PRO A 762 -13.41 -16.23 11.09
N LEU A 763 -14.43 -16.10 11.95
CA LEU A 763 -15.21 -17.22 12.48
C LEU A 763 -16.04 -17.93 11.38
N PHE A 764 -16.43 -17.19 10.34
CA PHE A 764 -17.25 -17.70 9.24
C PHE A 764 -16.42 -18.09 8.01
N TYR A 765 -15.10 -17.84 8.03
CA TYR A 765 -14.21 -18.23 6.95
C TYR A 765 -14.00 -19.74 6.88
N SER A 766 -13.90 -20.41 8.02
CA SER A 766 -13.82 -21.86 8.14
C SER A 766 -15.16 -22.49 8.51
N TYR A 767 -15.36 -23.73 8.10
CA TYR A 767 -16.55 -24.51 8.44
C TYR A 767 -16.31 -26.02 8.35
N GLN A 768 -17.14 -26.80 9.03
CA GLN A 768 -17.27 -28.24 8.80
C GLN A 768 -18.26 -28.47 7.66
N ASP A 769 -17.84 -29.13 6.58
CA ASP A 769 -18.72 -29.64 5.53
C ASP A 769 -19.16 -31.08 5.84
N ASP A 770 -20.44 -31.37 5.64
CA ASP A 770 -21.08 -32.67 5.91
C ASP A 770 -21.00 -33.12 7.38
N VAL A 771 -20.98 -32.17 8.32
CA VAL A 771 -21.02 -32.45 9.75
C VAL A 771 -22.25 -33.28 10.11
N LYS A 772 -22.10 -34.29 10.97
CA LYS A 772 -23.21 -35.17 11.41
C LYS A 772 -23.67 -34.85 12.82
N GLY A 773 -22.76 -34.39 13.66
CA GLY A 773 -23.09 -33.94 15.00
C GLY A 773 -21.98 -33.16 15.66
N TYR A 774 -22.29 -32.54 16.80
CA TYR A 774 -21.34 -31.91 17.69
C TYR A 774 -21.71 -32.22 19.12
N ARG A 775 -20.75 -32.68 19.93
CA ARG A 775 -21.03 -33.17 21.27
C ARG A 775 -20.21 -32.44 22.32
N PHE A 776 -20.81 -32.23 23.48
CA PHE A 776 -20.18 -31.74 24.71
C PHE A 776 -20.65 -32.62 25.88
N ASP A 777 -19.72 -33.35 26.50
CA ASP A 777 -20.00 -34.13 27.72
C ASP A 777 -19.95 -33.21 28.96
N VAL A 778 -20.80 -32.18 28.96
CA VAL A 778 -20.96 -31.21 30.06
C VAL A 778 -21.73 -31.80 31.25
N PRO A 779 -21.52 -31.28 32.48
CA PRO A 779 -22.35 -31.62 33.62
C PRO A 779 -23.84 -31.32 33.42
N ASP A 780 -24.70 -31.95 34.21
CA ASP A 780 -26.12 -31.62 34.22
C ASP A 780 -26.34 -30.12 34.53
N GLY A 781 -27.23 -29.50 33.77
CA GLY A 781 -27.44 -28.06 33.84
C GLY A 781 -28.17 -27.49 32.63
N ARG A 782 -28.37 -26.18 32.69
CA ARG A 782 -28.98 -25.39 31.64
C ARG A 782 -27.91 -24.61 30.91
N TYR A 783 -27.96 -24.63 29.58
CA TYR A 783 -26.93 -24.04 28.74
C TYR A 783 -27.56 -23.20 27.62
N GLU A 784 -26.96 -22.05 27.31
CA GLU A 784 -27.16 -21.37 26.04
C GLU A 784 -26.19 -21.97 25.01
N LEU A 785 -26.75 -22.55 23.96
CA LEU A 785 -26.03 -23.05 22.80
C LEU A 785 -26.22 -22.07 21.64
N GLU A 786 -25.11 -21.61 21.08
CA GLU A 786 -25.04 -20.78 19.89
C GLU A 786 -24.39 -21.56 18.75
N LEU A 787 -25.06 -21.59 17.60
CA LEU A 787 -24.59 -22.20 16.35
C LEU A 787 -24.41 -21.12 15.30
N CYS A 788 -23.25 -21.10 14.65
CA CYS A 788 -22.89 -20.16 13.60
C CYS A 788 -22.85 -20.88 12.26
N PHE A 789 -23.52 -20.32 11.25
CA PHE A 789 -23.68 -20.89 9.92
C PHE A 789 -23.30 -19.85 8.85
N ILE A 790 -22.87 -20.35 7.70
CA ILE A 790 -22.71 -19.60 6.46
C ILE A 790 -23.06 -20.52 5.29
N GLU A 791 -23.66 -20.00 4.23
CA GLU A 791 -23.70 -20.75 2.96
C GLU A 791 -22.38 -20.52 2.21
N PRO A 792 -21.53 -21.54 2.06
CA PRO A 792 -20.22 -21.36 1.44
C PRO A 792 -20.27 -21.21 -0.09
N GLU A 793 -21.29 -21.78 -0.73
CA GLU A 793 -21.34 -21.94 -2.18
C GLU A 793 -22.47 -21.12 -2.81
N LYS A 794 -22.26 -20.69 -4.06
CA LYS A 794 -23.33 -20.09 -4.86
C LYS A 794 -24.21 -21.19 -5.43
N ILE A 795 -25.17 -21.65 -4.65
CA ILE A 795 -26.11 -22.72 -5.02
C ILE A 795 -27.54 -22.21 -5.12
N ASP A 796 -28.36 -22.93 -5.89
CA ASP A 796 -29.79 -22.65 -5.99
C ASP A 796 -30.52 -23.05 -4.70
N LYS A 797 -31.69 -22.44 -4.50
CA LYS A 797 -32.60 -22.77 -3.41
C LYS A 797 -32.94 -24.27 -3.44
N ASN A 798 -32.98 -24.89 -2.27
CA ASN A 798 -33.21 -26.30 -2.01
C ASN A 798 -32.08 -27.24 -2.44
N GLU A 799 -30.86 -26.75 -2.72
CA GLU A 799 -29.70 -27.62 -2.97
C GLU A 799 -28.99 -28.04 -1.68
N ARG A 800 -29.05 -27.22 -0.62
CA ARG A 800 -28.56 -27.56 0.73
C ARG A 800 -29.66 -27.34 1.75
N VAL A 801 -30.26 -28.44 2.22
CA VAL A 801 -31.35 -28.46 3.20
C VAL A 801 -31.03 -29.49 4.27
N PHE A 802 -31.06 -29.08 5.53
CA PHE A 802 -30.82 -29.99 6.64
C PHE A 802 -31.65 -29.62 7.87
N ASN A 803 -31.72 -30.54 8.82
CA ASN A 803 -32.33 -30.33 10.12
C ASN A 803 -31.23 -30.21 11.17
N VAL A 804 -31.48 -29.45 12.23
CA VAL A 804 -30.62 -29.41 13.42
C VAL A 804 -31.47 -29.81 14.61
N SER A 805 -31.03 -30.83 15.35
CA SER A 805 -31.67 -31.24 16.61
C SER A 805 -30.69 -31.10 17.77
N VAL A 806 -31.19 -30.81 18.95
CA VAL A 806 -30.39 -30.72 20.19
C VAL A 806 -30.98 -31.67 21.22
N ASN A 807 -30.18 -32.62 21.70
CA ASN A 807 -30.61 -33.70 22.61
C ASN A 807 -31.89 -34.40 22.10
N GLY A 808 -31.94 -34.73 20.80
CA GLY A 808 -33.07 -35.38 20.14
C GLY A 808 -34.28 -34.49 19.84
N SER A 809 -34.29 -33.22 20.28
CA SER A 809 -35.37 -32.27 20.01
C SER A 809 -35.06 -31.43 18.77
N LEU A 810 -35.97 -31.39 17.79
CA LEU A 810 -35.81 -30.62 16.57
C LEU A 810 -35.75 -29.11 16.88
N PHE A 811 -34.63 -28.48 16.55
CA PHE A 811 -34.37 -27.06 16.75
C PHE A 811 -34.58 -26.25 15.46
N LEU A 812 -33.92 -26.65 14.37
CA LEU A 812 -34.08 -26.03 13.05
C LEU A 812 -34.59 -27.09 12.08
N ARG A 813 -35.68 -26.81 11.38
CA ARG A 813 -36.31 -27.72 10.43
C ARG A 813 -36.08 -27.26 9.01
N ASN A 814 -35.53 -28.13 8.16
CA ASN A 814 -35.29 -27.88 6.73
C ASN A 814 -34.63 -26.52 6.49
N ILE A 815 -33.59 -26.18 7.27
CA ILE A 815 -32.85 -24.93 7.06
C ILE A 815 -32.20 -24.95 5.69
N ASP A 816 -32.41 -23.88 4.94
CA ASP A 816 -31.84 -23.64 3.62
C ASP A 816 -31.17 -22.27 3.65
N LEU A 817 -29.85 -22.27 3.92
CA LEU A 817 -29.10 -21.04 4.09
C LEU A 817 -29.08 -20.20 2.81
N ALA A 818 -29.00 -20.85 1.64
CA ALA A 818 -29.03 -20.18 0.35
C ALA A 818 -30.38 -19.50 0.07
N ALA A 819 -31.50 -20.15 0.42
CA ALA A 819 -32.83 -19.59 0.21
C ALA A 819 -33.22 -18.52 1.23
N GLU A 820 -32.80 -18.67 2.49
CA GLU A 820 -33.14 -17.76 3.58
C GLU A 820 -32.24 -16.52 3.64
N TYR A 821 -30.94 -16.67 3.39
CA TYR A 821 -29.94 -15.62 3.61
C TYR A 821 -29.08 -15.34 2.36
N GLY A 822 -28.69 -16.38 1.63
CA GLY A 822 -27.78 -16.29 0.49
C GLY A 822 -26.32 -16.65 0.84
N GLN A 823 -25.47 -16.75 -0.19
CA GLN A 823 -24.06 -17.08 -0.05
C GLN A 823 -23.32 -16.01 0.78
N GLY A 824 -22.41 -16.42 1.66
CA GLY A 824 -21.51 -15.50 2.36
C GLY A 824 -22.15 -14.73 3.53
N VAL A 825 -23.44 -14.90 3.79
CA VAL A 825 -24.13 -14.21 4.89
C VAL A 825 -23.91 -14.96 6.20
N ALA A 826 -23.36 -14.28 7.21
CA ALA A 826 -23.16 -14.84 8.54
C ALA A 826 -24.49 -14.98 9.29
N VAL A 827 -24.74 -16.18 9.86
CA VAL A 827 -25.98 -16.48 10.58
C VAL A 827 -25.67 -17.09 11.95
N LYS A 828 -26.20 -16.49 13.01
CA LYS A 828 -26.11 -17.02 14.39
C LYS A 828 -27.49 -17.43 14.89
N LYS A 829 -27.60 -18.64 15.47
CA LYS A 829 -28.84 -19.17 16.05
C LYS A 829 -28.57 -19.64 17.48
N LYS A 830 -29.43 -19.24 18.42
CA LYS A 830 -29.31 -19.59 19.84
C LYS A 830 -30.48 -20.45 20.31
N VAL A 831 -30.20 -21.40 21.18
CA VAL A 831 -31.19 -22.24 21.85
C VAL A 831 -30.75 -22.57 23.26
N ILE A 832 -31.71 -22.74 24.16
CA ILE A 832 -31.44 -23.25 25.50
C ILE A 832 -31.45 -24.78 25.46
N ALA A 833 -30.34 -25.40 25.82
CA ALA A 833 -30.18 -26.85 25.93
C ALA A 833 -30.14 -27.28 27.41
N GLU A 834 -30.76 -28.41 27.72
CA GLU A 834 -30.69 -29.02 29.05
C GLU A 834 -29.90 -30.33 28.98
N ALA A 835 -28.81 -30.40 29.75
CA ALA A 835 -28.10 -31.64 30.02
C ALA A 835 -28.69 -32.28 31.29
N LYS A 836 -29.14 -33.54 31.17
CA LYS A 836 -29.72 -34.32 32.26
C LYS A 836 -29.15 -35.73 32.25
N ASN A 837 -29.02 -36.32 33.44
CA ASN A 837 -28.61 -37.71 33.62
C ASN A 837 -27.26 -38.02 32.95
N GLY A 838 -26.35 -37.04 32.90
CA GLY A 838 -25.03 -37.18 32.29
C GLY A 838 -25.03 -37.29 30.76
N GLN A 839 -26.14 -36.98 30.07
CA GLN A 839 -26.22 -37.06 28.60
C GLN A 839 -25.38 -35.99 27.88
N GLY A 840 -25.04 -34.90 28.59
CA GLY A 840 -24.37 -33.73 28.01
C GLY A 840 -25.28 -32.92 27.08
N VAL A 841 -24.65 -32.24 26.12
CA VAL A 841 -25.32 -31.54 25.02
C VAL A 841 -24.84 -32.15 23.71
N PHE A 842 -25.77 -32.68 22.92
CA PHE A 842 -25.51 -33.27 21.62
C PHE A 842 -26.34 -32.56 20.56
N VAL A 843 -25.67 -32.05 19.52
CA VAL A 843 -26.27 -31.43 18.35
C VAL A 843 -26.17 -32.41 17.20
N GLU A 844 -27.28 -32.67 16.51
CA GLU A 844 -27.39 -33.58 15.38
C GLU A 844 -27.76 -32.82 14.12
N PHE A 845 -27.05 -33.09 13.03
CA PHE A 845 -27.26 -32.48 11.72
C PHE A 845 -27.86 -33.52 10.75
N GLY A 846 -29.18 -33.45 10.58
CA GLY A 846 -29.95 -34.36 9.73
C GLY A 846 -29.99 -33.87 8.29
N LYS A 847 -29.14 -34.41 7.42
CA LYS A 847 -29.15 -34.14 5.98
C LYS A 847 -30.50 -34.46 5.35
N VAL A 848 -31.09 -33.50 4.63
CA VAL A 848 -32.25 -33.71 3.76
C VAL A 848 -31.79 -33.68 2.29
N LYS A 849 -31.03 -32.66 1.90
CA LYS A 849 -30.36 -32.54 0.60
C LYS A 849 -29.09 -31.69 0.75
N GLY A 850 -28.04 -31.95 -0.03
CA GLY A 850 -26.73 -31.30 0.16
C GLY A 850 -26.08 -31.63 1.51
N ASN A 851 -24.91 -31.08 1.79
CA ASN A 851 -24.16 -31.38 3.02
C ASN A 851 -24.49 -30.35 4.11
N PRO A 852 -24.81 -30.76 5.36
CA PRO A 852 -24.92 -29.82 6.47
C PRO A 852 -23.59 -29.09 6.72
N VAL A 853 -23.67 -27.83 7.14
CA VAL A 853 -22.49 -26.99 7.42
C VAL A 853 -22.56 -26.37 8.81
N LEU A 854 -21.41 -26.06 9.42
CA LEU A 854 -21.29 -25.36 10.70
C LEU A 854 -19.96 -24.58 10.72
N SER A 855 -19.99 -23.28 11.05
CA SER A 855 -18.81 -22.40 11.10
C SER A 855 -18.31 -22.10 12.51
N GLY A 856 -19.21 -22.12 13.49
CA GLY A 856 -18.83 -21.92 14.89
C GLY A 856 -19.85 -22.51 15.84
N ILE A 857 -19.39 -22.87 17.04
CA ILE A 857 -20.28 -23.35 18.10
C ILE A 857 -19.81 -22.82 19.44
N ARG A 858 -20.74 -22.31 20.24
CA ARG A 858 -20.46 -21.81 21.59
C ARG A 858 -21.50 -22.33 22.57
N LEU A 859 -21.03 -22.81 23.71
CA LEU A 859 -21.87 -23.31 24.80
C LEU A 859 -21.53 -22.54 26.08
N VAL A 860 -22.55 -21.98 26.73
CA VAL A 860 -22.40 -21.20 27.97
C VAL A 860 -23.39 -21.72 29.01
N ARG A 861 -22.89 -22.06 30.21
CA ARG A 861 -23.72 -22.46 31.35
C ARG A 861 -24.48 -21.25 31.91
N GLN A 862 -25.77 -21.43 32.16
CA GLN A 862 -26.69 -20.41 32.67
C GLN A 862 -26.83 -20.44 34.19
#